data_AF-A0A9E7FUB1-F1
#
_entry.id   AF-A0A9E7FUB1-F1
#
_cell.length_a   1.000
_cell.length_b   1.000
_cell.length_c   1.000
_cell.angle_alpha   90.00
_cell.angle_beta   90.00
_cell.angle_gamma   90.00
#
_symmetry.space_group_name_H-M   'P 1'
#
loop_
_entity.id
_entity.type
_entity.pdbx_description
1 polymer ?
#
loop_
_entity_poly.entity_id
_entity_poly.type
_entity_poly.pdbx_seq_one_letter_code
_entity_poly.pdbx_strand_id
1 'polypeptide(L)'
;MSFPSTLSFSLAFFLPGCMSTPLAMLSSNPVAWCFTVVLAFLCVMSKTYSLEFGYANFPKENYGDFIFTDGSSIGDGALQITPNPGNPTYQSGRVLYKETFKLRRSNGSTLTSIDTTFVFNIRPLTRLGEGGLAFILTNNPALPSNSGGQWLGIVNDQTNNKLANHIIAVEFDTWKSYPQDLDDNHVGLDVNGIISKAQLSFGSTNINISSGSDIVVNLQFDAVSNSVKVNASTFNETVRGTYIFNFLSYVDLSNYLSEDVWVGFSASTGNLTQLNQIKSWYFRTIDIDMTGTEQFMWLLAMLILLPVAAACLYWWKKRMIARRHGAVRHYRELVLEDCRKGPVKFRLQELKDATANFDPNRVLGKGGFGTVYRGCLKWQGSNKDVAVKRILSNSHGGEREFIAEVTAISQLSHRNLVELMGWCHEDDELLLVYEFLNRGSLDSYLFGAGRATAEFPVLNWERRYNIICGVASALDYLHHGSRNRVLHRDIKASNVMLDDQYTPRLGDFGLARVIERDGKSHHSTVALAGTRGYMAPECYFTGRVSVETDVYAFGVFAMEVSCGRRPGNPVPYCYRDEDEESDGSRYIVDWLWDIYGSGDILHAADPRLRGVYDEVQMACVLRLALVCCHPNPPTRPSMRMALQVLTGGALPQNPAPEKPAFMWPVARLTREVDQLLPSHLMSAGGQMSQSSFGGR
;
A
#
# COMPACT_ATOMS: atom_id res chain seq x y z
N MET A 1 -4.97 -57.72 35.16
CA MET A 1 -4.18 -56.48 35.09
C MET A 1 -4.09 -56.08 33.63
N SER A 2 -4.96 -55.16 33.25
CA SER A 2 -5.29 -54.78 31.89
C SER A 2 -5.56 -53.28 31.92
N PHE A 3 -4.63 -52.49 31.39
CA PHE A 3 -4.84 -51.07 31.15
C PHE A 3 -5.49 -50.90 29.77
N PRO A 4 -6.63 -50.17 29.66
CA PRO A 4 -7.26 -49.93 28.38
C PRO A 4 -6.69 -48.70 27.66
N SER A 5 -6.90 -48.79 26.36
CA SER A 5 -6.69 -47.86 25.27
C SER A 5 -7.45 -46.53 25.37
N THR A 6 -6.82 -45.49 24.80
CA THR A 6 -7.40 -44.39 24.01
C THR A 6 -8.50 -43.52 24.64
N LEU A 7 -8.17 -42.24 24.90
CA LEU A 7 -9.11 -41.13 24.89
C LEU A 7 -8.57 -40.02 23.99
N SER A 8 -9.15 -39.93 22.81
CA SER A 8 -9.08 -38.78 21.90
C SER A 8 -9.77 -37.58 22.55
N PHE A 9 -9.09 -36.44 22.64
CA PHE A 9 -9.75 -35.16 22.87
C PHE A 9 -9.85 -34.41 21.54
N SER A 10 -11.08 -34.38 21.01
CA SER A 10 -11.53 -33.47 19.98
C SER A 10 -11.42 -32.03 20.47
N LEU A 11 -10.67 -31.18 19.75
CA LEU A 11 -10.81 -29.73 19.84
C LEU A 11 -11.94 -29.34 18.88
N ALA A 12 -13.13 -29.04 19.42
CA ALA A 12 -14.22 -28.43 18.66
C ALA A 12 -15.04 -27.50 19.57
N PHE A 13 -15.33 -26.30 19.02
CA PHE A 13 -16.19 -25.20 19.52
C PHE A 13 -15.58 -24.31 20.63
N PHE A 14 -15.39 -23.00 20.48
CA PHE A 14 -16.25 -21.97 19.88
C PHE A 14 -15.53 -21.02 18.92
N LEU A 15 -16.03 -20.88 17.68
CA LEU A 15 -16.08 -19.66 16.87
C LEU A 15 -17.09 -19.94 15.73
N PRO A 16 -18.22 -19.22 15.60
CA PRO A 16 -19.12 -19.39 14.48
C PRO A 16 -18.71 -18.50 13.29
N GLY A 17 -18.50 -19.13 12.14
CA GLY A 17 -18.72 -18.53 10.82
C GLY A 17 -17.53 -17.82 10.16
N CYS A 18 -16.83 -18.53 9.27
CA CYS A 18 -16.76 -18.26 7.82
C CYS A 18 -15.44 -18.78 7.19
N MET A 19 -15.57 -19.77 6.30
CA MET A 19 -14.66 -20.14 5.20
C MET A 19 -13.19 -20.53 5.47
N SER A 20 -13.01 -21.84 5.65
CA SER A 20 -12.03 -22.72 4.98
C SER A 20 -10.80 -22.09 4.28
N THR A 21 -9.63 -22.18 4.91
CA THR A 21 -8.34 -22.45 4.24
C THR A 21 -7.50 -23.41 5.09
N PRO A 22 -6.69 -24.32 4.48
CA PRO A 22 -6.21 -25.51 5.16
C PRO A 22 -4.97 -25.24 6.02
N LEU A 23 -4.96 -25.84 7.22
CA LEU A 23 -3.80 -26.01 8.12
C LEU A 23 -2.57 -26.66 7.44
N ALA A 24 -2.67 -27.09 6.19
CA ALA A 24 -1.58 -27.68 5.41
C ALA A 24 -0.52 -26.66 4.93
N MET A 25 -0.77 -25.34 4.98
CA MET A 25 0.24 -24.35 4.54
C MET A 25 1.31 -24.03 5.60
N LEU A 26 1.06 -24.32 6.88
CA LEU A 26 2.02 -24.06 7.97
C LEU A 26 3.17 -25.08 8.05
N SER A 27 3.11 -26.20 7.34
CA SER A 27 4.17 -27.22 7.33
C SER A 27 5.32 -26.93 6.34
N SER A 28 5.18 -25.92 5.48
CA SER A 28 6.14 -25.63 4.40
C SER A 28 7.07 -24.44 4.68
N ASN A 29 6.76 -23.64 5.71
CA ASN A 29 7.51 -22.45 6.05
C ASN A 29 8.14 -22.58 7.45
N PRO A 30 9.41 -23.02 7.55
CA PRO A 30 10.08 -23.21 8.84
C PRO A 30 10.19 -21.90 9.64
N VAL A 31 10.13 -20.73 8.99
CA VAL A 31 10.11 -19.42 9.68
C VAL A 31 8.78 -19.19 10.39
N ALA A 32 7.66 -19.54 9.75
CA ALA A 32 6.34 -19.45 10.38
C ALA A 32 6.26 -20.39 11.58
N TRP A 33 6.79 -21.61 11.46
CA TRP A 33 6.79 -22.59 12.55
C TRP A 33 7.60 -22.11 13.76
N CYS A 34 8.83 -21.62 13.54
CA CYS A 34 9.64 -21.02 14.61
C CYS A 34 8.93 -19.82 15.27
N PHE A 35 8.31 -18.96 14.48
CA PHE A 35 7.56 -17.81 15.02
C PHE A 35 6.36 -18.26 15.85
N THR A 36 5.65 -19.30 15.39
CA THR A 36 4.47 -19.84 16.09
C THR A 36 4.87 -20.51 17.41
N VAL A 37 6.00 -21.23 17.45
CA VAL A 37 6.52 -21.85 18.68
C VAL A 37 6.99 -20.79 19.67
N VAL A 38 7.66 -19.73 19.22
CA VAL A 38 8.04 -18.60 20.07
C VAL A 38 6.79 -17.90 20.60
N LEU A 39 5.82 -17.58 19.75
CA LEU A 39 4.57 -16.94 20.17
C LEU A 39 3.79 -17.81 21.17
N ALA A 40 3.72 -19.12 20.94
CA ALA A 40 3.07 -20.06 21.85
C ALA A 40 3.80 -20.12 23.20
N PHE A 41 5.14 -20.12 23.21
CA PHE A 41 5.92 -20.09 24.44
C PHE A 41 5.72 -18.77 25.21
N LEU A 42 5.66 -17.64 24.50
CA LEU A 42 5.37 -16.32 25.07
C LEU A 42 3.97 -16.26 25.71
N CYS A 43 2.95 -16.79 25.02
CA CYS A 43 1.57 -16.83 25.54
C CYS A 43 1.39 -17.79 26.72
N VAL A 44 2.16 -18.87 26.80
CA VAL A 44 2.08 -19.83 27.93
C VAL A 44 2.71 -19.25 29.19
N MET A 45 3.71 -18.37 29.06
CA MET A 45 4.42 -17.77 30.20
C MET A 45 3.77 -16.50 30.74
N SER A 46 2.84 -15.86 30.01
CA SER A 46 2.22 -14.59 30.37
C SER A 46 0.90 -14.69 31.15
N LYS A 47 0.63 -15.78 31.87
CA LYS A 47 -0.57 -15.85 32.72
C LYS A 47 -0.39 -14.98 33.97
N THR A 48 -0.79 -13.72 33.88
CA THR A 48 -0.99 -12.80 35.01
C THR A 48 -2.34 -13.08 35.69
N TYR A 49 -2.41 -12.98 37.02
CA TYR A 49 -3.62 -13.23 37.81
C TYR A 49 -4.47 -11.95 37.93
N SER A 50 -4.74 -11.29 36.81
CA SER A 50 -5.49 -10.03 36.77
C SER A 50 -6.97 -10.27 36.47
N LEU A 51 -7.86 -9.77 37.33
CA LEU A 51 -9.30 -9.70 37.03
C LEU A 51 -9.55 -8.49 36.12
N GLU A 52 -10.12 -8.73 34.94
CA GLU A 52 -10.48 -7.68 33.99
C GLU A 52 -11.83 -8.00 33.34
N PHE A 53 -12.73 -7.01 33.29
CA PHE A 53 -14.00 -7.10 32.56
C PHE A 53 -14.46 -5.72 32.08
N GLY A 54 -15.32 -5.71 31.07
CA GLY A 54 -15.87 -4.48 30.48
C GLY A 54 -17.23 -4.67 29.85
N TYR A 55 -18.18 -3.81 30.22
CA TYR A 55 -19.55 -3.79 29.75
C TYR A 55 -19.89 -2.38 29.25
N ALA A 56 -20.15 -2.23 27.96
CA ALA A 56 -20.57 -0.96 27.36
C ALA A 56 -22.05 -0.64 27.66
N ASN A 57 -22.85 -1.68 27.92
CA ASN A 57 -24.22 -1.64 28.40
C ASN A 57 -24.53 -2.98 29.09
N PHE A 58 -25.73 -3.11 29.67
CA PHE A 58 -26.18 -4.29 30.40
C PHE A 58 -27.51 -4.81 29.85
N PRO A 59 -27.50 -5.61 28.76
CA PRO A 59 -28.67 -6.33 28.32
C PRO A 59 -28.96 -7.53 29.26
N LYS A 60 -30.16 -8.11 29.16
CA LYS A 60 -30.63 -9.14 30.12
C LYS A 60 -29.75 -10.40 30.10
N GLU A 61 -29.01 -10.66 29.04
CA GLU A 61 -28.11 -11.80 28.94
C GLU A 61 -26.98 -11.73 29.99
N ASN A 62 -26.65 -10.54 30.50
CA ASN A 62 -25.62 -10.36 31.52
C ASN A 62 -26.08 -10.68 32.95
N TYR A 63 -27.33 -11.09 33.19
CA TYR A 63 -27.79 -11.47 34.54
C TYR A 63 -26.89 -12.53 35.18
N GLY A 64 -26.32 -13.45 34.40
CA GLY A 64 -25.43 -14.51 34.89
C GLY A 64 -24.00 -14.06 35.24
N ASP A 65 -23.67 -12.79 35.05
CA ASP A 65 -22.34 -12.22 35.33
C ASP A 65 -22.27 -11.51 36.69
N PHE A 66 -23.43 -11.25 37.32
CA PHE A 66 -23.54 -10.48 38.56
C PHE A 66 -24.38 -11.18 39.62
N ILE A 67 -24.14 -10.83 40.87
CA ILE A 67 -24.94 -11.19 42.03
C ILE A 67 -25.84 -10.00 42.36
N PHE A 68 -27.16 -10.22 42.35
CA PHE A 68 -28.17 -9.21 42.64
C PHE A 68 -28.79 -9.50 44.01
N THR A 69 -29.00 -8.45 44.79
CA THR A 69 -29.83 -8.51 46.00
C THR A 69 -31.25 -8.08 45.69
N ASP A 70 -32.18 -8.33 46.62
CA ASP A 70 -33.54 -7.83 46.53
C ASP A 70 -33.55 -6.33 46.23
N GLY A 71 -34.39 -5.92 45.29
CA GLY A 71 -34.50 -4.52 44.84
C GLY A 71 -33.51 -4.10 43.74
N SER A 72 -32.54 -4.93 43.37
CA SER A 72 -31.63 -4.66 42.24
C SER A 72 -31.93 -5.55 41.03
N SER A 73 -31.70 -5.06 39.82
CA SER A 73 -31.98 -5.81 38.58
C SER A 73 -31.21 -5.25 37.37
N ILE A 74 -31.42 -5.85 36.20
CA ILE A 74 -31.03 -5.26 34.90
C ILE A 74 -32.29 -4.73 34.23
N GLY A 75 -32.30 -3.43 33.89
CA GLY A 75 -33.42 -2.78 33.22
C GLY A 75 -32.96 -1.60 32.39
N ASP A 76 -33.62 -1.39 31.25
CA ASP A 76 -33.31 -0.32 30.28
C ASP A 76 -31.84 -0.32 29.81
N GLY A 77 -31.23 -1.51 29.69
CA GLY A 77 -29.84 -1.66 29.27
C GLY A 77 -28.81 -1.23 30.33
N ALA A 78 -29.22 -1.07 31.59
CA ALA A 78 -28.38 -0.64 32.70
C ALA A 78 -28.54 -1.56 33.92
N LEU A 79 -27.51 -1.62 34.78
CA LEU A 79 -27.67 -2.17 36.13
C LEU A 79 -28.51 -1.18 36.93
N GLN A 80 -29.68 -1.60 37.39
CA GLN A 80 -30.53 -0.84 38.29
C GLN A 80 -30.21 -1.27 39.71
N ILE A 81 -29.52 -0.40 40.47
CA ILE A 81 -29.10 -0.71 41.84
C ILE A 81 -30.27 -0.54 42.80
N THR A 82 -31.17 0.40 42.52
CA THR A 82 -32.48 0.55 43.21
C THR A 82 -33.65 0.12 42.31
N PRO A 83 -34.79 -0.31 42.88
CA PRO A 83 -35.89 -0.88 42.10
C PRO A 83 -36.63 0.12 41.19
N ASN A 84 -37.12 -0.35 40.04
CA ASN A 84 -37.99 0.37 39.09
C ASN A 84 -39.15 -0.57 38.69
N PRO A 85 -40.47 -0.28 38.85
CA PRO A 85 -41.19 0.94 39.26
C PRO A 85 -42.02 0.79 40.55
N GLY A 86 -42.42 1.90 41.19
CA GLY A 86 -43.42 1.87 42.29
C GLY A 86 -43.19 2.80 43.48
N ASN A 87 -42.17 3.67 43.42
CA ASN A 87 -41.83 4.61 44.49
C ASN A 87 -41.58 3.96 45.87
N PRO A 88 -40.90 2.80 45.98
CA PRO A 88 -40.73 2.18 47.29
C PRO A 88 -39.70 3.00 48.11
N THR A 89 -40.16 3.49 49.26
CA THR A 89 -39.33 4.22 50.22
C THR A 89 -38.46 3.24 51.01
N TYR A 90 -37.27 3.66 51.42
CA TYR A 90 -36.32 2.86 52.23
C TYR A 90 -35.92 1.50 51.63
N GLN A 91 -35.81 1.40 50.30
CA GLN A 91 -35.27 0.21 49.65
C GLN A 91 -33.78 0.38 49.36
N SER A 92 -33.03 -0.69 49.55
CA SER A 92 -31.62 -0.75 49.17
C SER A 92 -31.40 -1.91 48.24
N GLY A 93 -30.41 -1.77 47.36
CA GLY A 93 -29.98 -2.86 46.50
C GLY A 93 -28.48 -2.83 46.29
N ARG A 94 -27.95 -3.98 45.89
CA ARG A 94 -26.54 -4.20 45.67
C ARG A 94 -26.35 -5.13 44.48
N VAL A 95 -25.43 -4.74 43.60
CA VAL A 95 -25.02 -5.56 42.44
C VAL A 95 -23.52 -5.76 42.53
N LEU A 96 -23.08 -7.02 42.61
CA LEU A 96 -21.66 -7.39 42.68
C LEU A 96 -21.28 -8.19 41.44
N TYR A 97 -20.05 -8.03 40.97
CA TYR A 97 -19.50 -8.95 39.97
C TYR A 97 -19.35 -10.35 40.58
N LYS A 98 -19.69 -11.40 39.82
CA LYS A 98 -19.76 -12.77 40.36
C LYS A 98 -18.42 -13.33 40.84
N GLU A 99 -17.32 -12.87 40.24
CA GLU A 99 -15.97 -13.31 40.58
C GLU A 99 -15.30 -12.31 41.53
N THR A 100 -14.56 -12.82 42.51
CA THR A 100 -13.71 -12.00 43.37
C THR A 100 -12.35 -11.78 42.73
N PHE A 101 -11.69 -10.67 43.08
CA PHE A 101 -10.26 -10.51 42.84
C PHE A 101 -9.47 -10.76 44.13
N LYS A 102 -8.20 -11.08 43.98
CA LYS A 102 -7.27 -11.25 45.10
C LYS A 102 -6.64 -9.91 45.48
N LEU A 103 -6.80 -9.50 46.74
CA LEU A 103 -6.23 -8.26 47.27
C LEU A 103 -4.70 -8.35 47.38
N ARG A 104 -4.17 -9.53 47.78
CA ARG A 104 -2.72 -9.82 47.76
C ARG A 104 -2.41 -10.96 46.79
N ARG A 105 -1.16 -10.97 46.30
CA ARG A 105 -0.63 -12.07 45.49
C ARG A 105 -0.53 -13.37 46.31
N SER A 106 -0.49 -14.52 45.61
CA SER A 106 -0.22 -15.85 46.19
C SER A 106 1.09 -15.98 46.98
N ASN A 107 2.02 -15.03 46.87
CA ASN A 107 3.26 -14.95 47.67
C ASN A 107 3.15 -14.06 48.92
N GLY A 108 1.97 -13.45 49.18
CA GLY A 108 1.61 -12.74 50.41
C GLY A 108 2.14 -11.31 50.59
N SER A 109 3.02 -10.81 49.72
CA SER A 109 3.80 -9.58 50.01
C SER A 109 3.36 -8.31 49.29
N THR A 110 2.58 -8.42 48.20
CA THR A 110 2.24 -7.27 47.33
C THR A 110 0.73 -7.13 47.18
N LEU A 111 0.25 -5.89 47.31
CA LEU A 111 -1.15 -5.52 47.14
C LEU A 111 -1.44 -5.15 45.68
N THR A 112 -2.65 -5.46 45.24
CA THR A 112 -3.14 -5.21 43.88
C THR A 112 -3.71 -3.80 43.74
N SER A 113 -3.31 -3.04 42.71
CA SER A 113 -3.95 -1.75 42.38
C SER A 113 -5.22 -1.97 41.56
N ILE A 114 -6.19 -1.07 41.65
CA ILE A 114 -7.48 -1.16 40.97
C ILE A 114 -7.67 0.07 40.08
N ASP A 115 -8.11 -0.15 38.85
CA ASP A 115 -8.51 0.90 37.92
C ASP A 115 -9.87 0.55 37.34
N THR A 116 -10.87 1.38 37.62
CA THR A 116 -12.25 1.14 37.23
C THR A 116 -12.83 2.40 36.62
N THR A 117 -13.57 2.24 35.52
CA THR A 117 -14.28 3.33 34.86
C THR A 117 -15.72 2.93 34.67
N PHE A 118 -16.66 3.75 35.13
CA PHE A 118 -18.08 3.48 35.00
C PHE A 118 -18.86 4.74 34.68
N VAL A 119 -20.03 4.56 34.07
CA VAL A 119 -20.99 5.64 33.82
C VAL A 119 -22.18 5.38 34.71
N PHE A 120 -22.46 6.32 35.61
CA PHE A 120 -23.66 6.27 36.43
C PHE A 120 -24.67 7.34 36.02
N ASN A 121 -25.93 7.08 36.35
CA ASN A 121 -27.05 7.99 36.18
C ASN A 121 -27.93 7.90 37.41
N ILE A 122 -28.08 9.00 38.15
CA ILE A 122 -28.99 9.11 39.29
C ILE A 122 -30.12 10.04 38.89
N ARG A 123 -31.33 9.49 38.76
CA ARG A 123 -32.52 10.23 38.33
C ARG A 123 -33.55 10.30 39.46
N PRO A 124 -33.84 11.49 40.01
CA PRO A 124 -34.92 11.68 40.98
C PRO A 124 -36.26 11.22 40.39
N LEU A 125 -37.02 10.45 41.16
CA LEU A 125 -38.38 10.03 40.83
C LEU A 125 -39.44 10.88 41.58
N THR A 126 -39.02 11.55 42.65
CA THR A 126 -39.76 12.61 43.35
C THR A 126 -39.13 14.00 43.08
N ARG A 127 -39.73 15.09 43.60
CA ARG A 127 -39.24 16.48 43.39
C ARG A 127 -37.76 16.69 43.77
N LEU A 128 -37.27 15.89 44.71
CA LEU A 128 -35.89 15.76 45.13
C LEU A 128 -35.57 14.25 45.20
N GLY A 129 -34.29 13.87 45.18
CA GLY A 129 -33.83 12.50 45.48
C GLY A 129 -33.29 12.44 46.92
N GLU A 130 -33.39 11.29 47.58
CA GLU A 130 -32.78 11.03 48.90
C GLU A 130 -32.11 9.66 48.87
N GLY A 131 -30.87 9.62 49.38
CA GLY A 131 -29.97 8.47 49.31
C GLY A 131 -28.75 8.82 48.45
N GLY A 132 -28.28 7.86 47.67
CA GLY A 132 -27.10 8.01 46.84
C GLY A 132 -26.66 6.69 46.23
N LEU A 133 -25.49 6.70 45.59
CA LEU A 133 -24.88 5.54 44.95
C LEU A 133 -23.45 5.38 45.46
N ALA A 134 -23.01 4.16 45.71
CA ALA A 134 -21.65 3.87 46.12
C ALA A 134 -21.02 2.77 45.27
N PHE A 135 -19.79 3.00 44.81
CA PHE A 135 -18.90 1.94 44.37
C PHE A 135 -18.31 1.26 45.60
N ILE A 136 -18.40 -0.06 45.70
CA ILE A 136 -18.01 -0.81 46.90
C ILE A 136 -16.97 -1.89 46.61
N LEU A 137 -16.05 -2.03 47.55
CA LEU A 137 -15.15 -3.18 47.71
C LEU A 137 -15.51 -3.83 49.04
N THR A 138 -15.85 -5.12 49.04
CA THR A 138 -16.30 -5.80 50.25
C THR A 138 -15.89 -7.27 50.32
N ASN A 139 -15.69 -7.79 51.53
CA ASN A 139 -15.60 -9.23 51.78
C ASN A 139 -16.95 -9.85 52.19
N ASN A 140 -18.06 -9.08 52.18
CA ASN A 140 -19.39 -9.58 52.51
C ASN A 140 -20.38 -9.25 51.39
N PRO A 141 -20.82 -10.25 50.59
CA PRO A 141 -21.71 -10.00 49.47
C PRO A 141 -23.15 -9.68 49.90
N ALA A 142 -23.54 -9.95 51.15
CA ALA A 142 -24.90 -9.71 51.63
C ALA A 142 -25.24 -8.23 51.80
N LEU A 143 -26.47 -7.84 51.46
CA LEU A 143 -27.02 -6.51 51.76
C LEU A 143 -27.37 -6.40 53.25
N PRO A 144 -26.94 -5.36 53.98
CA PRO A 144 -27.34 -5.17 55.36
C PRO A 144 -28.86 -4.92 55.47
N SER A 145 -29.52 -5.53 56.44
CA SER A 145 -30.95 -5.29 56.70
C SER A 145 -31.20 -3.84 57.11
N ASN A 146 -32.35 -3.28 56.73
CA ASN A 146 -32.76 -1.91 57.06
C ASN A 146 -31.72 -0.83 56.68
N SER A 147 -30.99 -1.05 55.58
CA SER A 147 -29.93 -0.16 55.08
C SER A 147 -30.43 0.91 54.09
N GLY A 148 -31.73 1.22 54.14
CA GLY A 148 -32.38 2.23 53.31
C GLY A 148 -32.03 3.66 53.70
N GLY A 149 -32.30 4.62 52.81
CA GLY A 149 -32.09 6.05 53.04
C GLY A 149 -30.64 6.38 53.37
N GLN A 150 -30.42 7.02 54.52
CA GLN A 150 -29.13 7.49 55.02
C GLN A 150 -28.00 6.46 55.00
N TRP A 151 -28.29 5.16 54.92
CA TRP A 151 -27.26 4.11 55.01
C TRP A 151 -26.71 3.61 53.66
N LEU A 152 -27.24 4.08 52.53
CA LEU A 152 -26.79 3.77 51.15
C LEU A 152 -26.69 2.29 50.76
N GLY A 153 -27.29 1.38 51.54
CA GLY A 153 -27.07 -0.05 51.38
C GLY A 153 -25.68 -0.52 51.81
N ILE A 154 -24.83 0.34 52.39
CA ILE A 154 -23.45 0.06 52.79
C ILE A 154 -23.39 -0.53 54.20
N VAL A 155 -24.16 0.07 55.12
CA VAL A 155 -24.24 -0.29 56.56
C VAL A 155 -25.70 -0.25 57.04
N ASN A 156 -25.90 -0.45 58.33
CA ASN A 156 -27.13 -0.15 59.06
C ASN A 156 -26.77 0.32 60.49
N ASP A 157 -27.78 0.57 61.31
CA ASP A 157 -27.64 1.00 62.71
C ASP A 157 -26.74 0.06 63.57
N GLN A 158 -26.73 -1.23 63.27
CA GLN A 158 -25.95 -2.24 64.00
C GLN A 158 -24.50 -2.39 63.49
N THR A 159 -24.29 -2.21 62.19
CA THR A 159 -23.01 -2.49 61.50
C THR A 159 -22.17 -1.23 61.28
N ASN A 160 -22.75 -0.03 61.44
CA ASN A 160 -22.05 1.22 61.26
C ASN A 160 -20.81 1.33 62.16
N ASN A 161 -19.66 1.67 61.57
CA ASN A 161 -18.36 1.80 62.22
C ASN A 161 -17.83 0.51 62.88
N LYS A 162 -18.33 -0.67 62.48
CA LYS A 162 -17.82 -1.96 62.97
C LYS A 162 -16.71 -2.48 62.06
N LEU A 163 -15.57 -2.85 62.64
CA LEU A 163 -14.44 -3.43 61.90
C LEU A 163 -14.81 -4.71 61.14
N ALA A 164 -15.80 -5.46 61.64
CA ALA A 164 -16.30 -6.69 61.01
C ALA A 164 -17.09 -6.44 59.71
N ASN A 165 -17.36 -5.19 59.33
CA ASN A 165 -18.14 -4.89 58.12
C ASN A 165 -17.34 -5.15 56.83
N HIS A 166 -16.02 -4.99 56.89
CA HIS A 166 -15.09 -5.23 55.77
C HIS A 166 -15.59 -4.61 54.45
N ILE A 167 -15.85 -3.30 54.47
CA ILE A 167 -16.30 -2.54 53.30
C ILE A 167 -15.54 -1.23 53.18
N ILE A 168 -15.15 -0.92 51.95
CA ILE A 168 -14.68 0.39 51.53
C ILE A 168 -15.59 0.85 50.40
N ALA A 169 -16.08 2.08 50.50
CA ALA A 169 -17.02 2.63 49.55
C ALA A 169 -16.56 4.02 49.08
N VAL A 170 -16.76 4.29 47.80
CA VAL A 170 -16.70 5.64 47.25
C VAL A 170 -18.12 6.04 46.92
N GLU A 171 -18.69 6.90 47.76
CA GLU A 171 -20.08 7.34 47.69
C GLU A 171 -20.24 8.59 46.83
N PHE A 172 -21.36 8.65 46.13
CA PHE A 172 -21.87 9.79 45.39
C PHE A 172 -23.21 10.14 46.04
N ASP A 173 -23.15 11.01 47.04
CA ASP A 173 -24.26 11.28 47.94
C ASP A 173 -25.08 12.48 47.45
N THR A 174 -26.39 12.25 47.36
CA THR A 174 -27.37 13.20 46.85
C THR A 174 -28.20 13.85 47.96
N TRP A 175 -27.88 13.56 49.23
CA TRP A 175 -28.67 14.05 50.35
C TRP A 175 -27.87 14.23 51.62
N LYS A 176 -27.83 15.47 52.12
CA LYS A 176 -27.21 15.79 53.41
C LYS A 176 -28.01 15.19 54.58
N SER A 177 -27.67 13.98 54.99
CA SER A 177 -28.34 13.21 56.04
C SER A 177 -27.91 13.63 57.44
N TYR A 178 -26.65 14.05 57.59
CA TYR A 178 -26.03 14.41 58.87
C TYR A 178 -25.36 15.81 58.84
N PRO A 179 -25.12 16.44 60.01
CA PRO A 179 -24.33 17.67 60.07
C PRO A 179 -22.90 17.53 59.52
N GLN A 180 -22.34 16.32 59.57
CA GLN A 180 -21.01 15.98 59.07
C GLN A 180 -20.94 15.87 57.55
N ASP A 181 -22.07 15.62 56.88
CA ASP A 181 -22.13 15.56 55.42
C ASP A 181 -21.95 16.97 54.87
N LEU A 182 -21.13 17.11 53.83
CA LEU A 182 -20.77 18.43 53.33
C LEU A 182 -21.99 19.16 52.74
N ASP A 183 -22.62 18.55 51.75
CA ASP A 183 -23.83 19.01 51.05
C ASP A 183 -24.57 17.84 50.38
N ASP A 184 -25.57 18.14 49.55
CA ASP A 184 -26.38 17.17 48.79
C ASP A 184 -25.83 16.88 47.37
N ASN A 185 -24.55 17.18 47.12
CA ASN A 185 -23.90 16.95 45.83
C ASN A 185 -22.37 16.79 46.03
N HIS A 186 -21.95 15.69 46.67
CA HIS A 186 -20.54 15.44 46.96
C HIS A 186 -20.11 13.99 46.65
N VAL A 187 -18.80 13.79 46.58
CA VAL A 187 -18.17 12.46 46.61
C VAL A 187 -17.52 12.24 47.97
N GLY A 188 -17.63 11.02 48.48
CA GLY A 188 -17.13 10.62 49.79
C GLY A 188 -16.31 9.32 49.73
N LEU A 189 -15.37 9.16 50.67
CA LEU A 189 -14.64 7.92 50.90
C LEU A 189 -15.02 7.36 52.28
N ASP A 190 -15.79 6.28 52.24
CA ASP A 190 -16.35 5.58 53.38
C ASP A 190 -15.56 4.32 53.72
N VAL A 191 -15.33 4.11 55.01
CA VAL A 191 -14.58 2.94 55.52
C VAL A 191 -15.34 2.36 56.70
N ASN A 192 -15.93 1.17 56.51
CA ASN A 192 -16.72 0.43 57.51
C ASN A 192 -17.90 1.18 58.14
N GLY A 193 -18.22 2.39 57.68
CA GLY A 193 -19.27 3.26 58.20
C GLY A 193 -19.71 4.24 57.13
N ILE A 194 -20.78 4.96 57.42
CA ILE A 194 -21.45 5.90 56.51
C ILE A 194 -20.93 7.34 56.61
N ILE A 195 -20.01 7.61 57.53
CA ILE A 195 -19.41 8.94 57.67
C ILE A 195 -18.09 8.92 56.89
N SER A 196 -18.05 9.71 55.83
CA SER A 196 -16.90 9.89 54.97
C SER A 196 -15.63 10.27 55.74
N LYS A 197 -14.56 9.48 55.57
CA LYS A 197 -13.21 9.81 56.04
C LYS A 197 -12.65 11.04 55.31
N ALA A 198 -13.04 11.20 54.05
CA ALA A 198 -12.75 12.34 53.22
C ALA A 198 -13.89 12.56 52.25
N GLN A 199 -14.27 13.81 52.01
CA GLN A 199 -15.36 14.18 51.12
C GLN A 199 -15.02 15.47 50.38
N LEU A 200 -15.58 15.66 49.18
CA LEU A 200 -15.42 16.87 48.40
C LEU A 200 -16.68 17.18 47.59
N SER A 201 -17.15 18.41 47.72
CA SER A 201 -18.36 18.90 47.05
C SER A 201 -18.14 19.11 45.55
N PHE A 202 -19.09 18.65 44.75
CA PHE A 202 -19.20 19.01 43.34
C PHE A 202 -19.74 20.42 43.12
N GLY A 203 -20.24 21.13 44.15
CA GLY A 203 -20.87 22.45 44.04
C GLY A 203 -19.97 23.57 43.51
N SER A 204 -18.65 23.40 43.56
CA SER A 204 -17.69 24.30 42.89
C SER A 204 -17.54 24.03 41.38
N THR A 205 -18.15 22.95 40.90
CA THR A 205 -18.20 22.53 39.50
C THR A 205 -19.63 22.61 38.98
N ASN A 206 -19.81 22.57 37.66
CA ASN A 206 -21.14 22.49 37.06
C ASN A 206 -21.64 21.03 36.92
N ILE A 207 -21.13 20.12 37.75
CA ILE A 207 -21.58 18.72 37.80
C ILE A 207 -22.66 18.61 38.89
N ASN A 208 -23.87 18.22 38.47
CA ASN A 208 -24.96 17.87 39.39
C ASN A 208 -25.24 16.37 39.26
N ILE A 209 -24.89 15.61 40.30
CA ILE A 209 -24.96 14.15 40.27
C ILE A 209 -26.37 13.59 40.30
N SER A 210 -27.35 14.36 40.80
CA SER A 210 -28.77 14.01 40.84
C SER A 210 -29.57 14.60 39.66
N SER A 211 -28.91 15.09 38.61
CA SER A 211 -29.60 15.70 37.46
C SER A 211 -30.28 14.71 36.52
N GLY A 212 -30.03 13.40 36.66
CA GLY A 212 -30.40 12.40 35.65
C GLY A 212 -29.53 12.44 34.40
N SER A 213 -28.41 13.17 34.41
CA SER A 213 -27.40 13.16 33.34
C SER A 213 -26.40 12.03 33.54
N ASP A 214 -25.74 11.62 32.46
CA ASP A 214 -24.68 10.60 32.53
C ASP A 214 -23.38 11.20 33.05
N ILE A 215 -22.82 10.55 34.08
CA ILE A 215 -21.56 10.96 34.71
C ILE A 215 -20.56 9.83 34.55
N VAL A 216 -19.46 10.15 33.88
CA VAL A 216 -18.33 9.24 33.68
C VAL A 216 -17.39 9.40 34.87
N VAL A 217 -17.13 8.30 35.58
CA VAL A 217 -16.20 8.25 36.70
C VAL A 217 -15.05 7.31 36.34
N ASN A 218 -13.82 7.81 36.45
CA ASN A 218 -12.62 6.99 36.56
C ASN A 218 -12.16 6.99 38.02
N LEU A 219 -12.10 5.81 38.63
CA LEU A 219 -11.72 5.59 40.02
C LEU A 219 -10.49 4.68 40.05
N GLN A 220 -9.45 5.11 40.74
CA GLN A 220 -8.19 4.40 40.87
C GLN A 220 -7.81 4.23 42.34
N PHE A 221 -7.59 2.98 42.75
CA PHE A 221 -6.92 2.65 44.01
C PHE A 221 -5.48 2.26 43.68
N ASP A 222 -4.52 3.05 44.12
CA ASP A 222 -3.10 2.75 43.97
C ASP A 222 -2.57 2.15 45.27
N ALA A 223 -2.22 0.86 45.21
CA ALA A 223 -1.73 0.11 46.34
C ALA A 223 -0.30 0.50 46.78
N VAL A 224 0.49 1.16 45.93
CA VAL A 224 1.85 1.62 46.29
C VAL A 224 1.78 2.91 47.10
N SER A 225 0.92 3.83 46.68
CA SER A 225 0.75 5.12 47.36
C SER A 225 -0.37 5.10 48.41
N ASN A 226 -1.12 4.00 48.55
CA ASN A 226 -2.34 3.90 49.34
C ASN A 226 -3.31 5.04 49.04
N SER A 227 -3.42 5.42 47.76
CA SER A 227 -4.22 6.56 47.33
C SER A 227 -5.46 6.14 46.56
N VAL A 228 -6.50 6.96 46.69
CA VAL A 228 -7.77 6.84 45.96
C VAL A 228 -7.97 8.10 45.17
N LYS A 229 -8.02 7.96 43.84
CA LYS A 229 -8.26 9.06 42.90
C LYS A 229 -9.60 8.85 42.23
N VAL A 230 -10.45 9.86 42.29
CA VAL A 230 -11.73 9.91 41.59
C VAL A 230 -11.70 11.06 40.61
N ASN A 231 -11.81 10.76 39.33
CA ASN A 231 -11.98 11.75 38.29
C ASN A 231 -13.39 11.58 37.72
N ALA A 232 -14.22 12.61 37.84
CA ALA A 232 -15.59 12.59 37.34
C ALA A 232 -15.76 13.63 36.23
N SER A 233 -16.57 13.31 35.23
CA SER A 233 -16.87 14.23 34.15
C SER A 233 -18.29 14.04 33.60
N THR A 234 -18.86 15.13 33.11
CA THR A 234 -20.14 15.13 32.40
C THR A 234 -20.07 16.09 31.22
N PHE A 235 -20.80 15.77 30.15
CA PHE A 235 -20.86 16.61 28.96
C PHE A 235 -22.06 17.54 29.03
N ASN A 236 -21.81 18.84 28.89
CA ASN A 236 -22.89 19.83 28.80
C ASN A 236 -23.18 20.17 27.33
N GLU A 237 -24.34 19.78 26.84
CA GLU A 237 -24.79 20.04 25.47
C GLU A 237 -25.00 21.54 25.18
N THR A 238 -25.42 22.33 26.17
CA THR A 238 -25.69 23.78 25.95
C THR A 238 -24.42 24.61 25.80
N VAL A 239 -23.33 24.22 26.48
CA VAL A 239 -22.04 24.93 26.43
C VAL A 239 -21.02 24.21 25.52
N ARG A 240 -21.39 23.02 24.98
CA ARG A 240 -20.49 22.10 24.25
C ARG A 240 -19.13 21.92 24.94
N GLY A 241 -19.18 21.68 26.25
CA GLY A 241 -17.99 21.56 27.09
C GLY A 241 -18.10 20.38 28.05
N THR A 242 -16.95 19.85 28.47
CA THR A 242 -16.88 18.79 29.49
C THR A 242 -16.48 19.43 30.81
N TYR A 243 -17.29 19.22 31.85
CA TYR A 243 -16.90 19.57 33.21
C TYR A 243 -16.09 18.43 33.80
N ILE A 244 -15.02 18.75 34.52
CA ILE A 244 -14.11 17.78 35.12
C ILE A 244 -14.00 18.08 36.61
N PHE A 245 -14.00 17.03 37.41
CA PHE A 245 -13.83 17.05 38.85
C PHE A 245 -12.76 16.02 39.23
N ASN A 246 -11.92 16.36 40.20
CA ASN A 246 -10.88 15.47 40.71
C ASN A 246 -10.91 15.45 42.24
N PHE A 247 -10.88 14.26 42.82
CA PHE A 247 -10.78 14.02 44.25
C PHE A 247 -9.66 13.03 44.53
N LEU A 248 -8.82 13.34 45.53
CA LEU A 248 -7.69 12.52 45.95
C LEU A 248 -7.76 12.34 47.47
N SER A 249 -7.71 11.09 47.92
CA SER A 249 -7.64 10.72 49.33
C SER A 249 -6.69 9.53 49.53
N TYR A 250 -6.51 9.09 50.77
CA TYR A 250 -5.62 8.00 51.13
C TYR A 250 -6.30 6.97 52.03
N VAL A 251 -6.26 5.71 51.59
CA VAL A 251 -6.69 4.54 52.35
C VAL A 251 -5.84 3.34 51.94
N ASP A 252 -5.36 2.62 52.94
CA ASP A 252 -4.73 1.32 52.76
C ASP A 252 -5.82 0.26 52.83
N LEU A 253 -6.15 -0.31 51.67
CA LEU A 253 -7.21 -1.32 51.52
C LEU A 253 -6.97 -2.54 52.43
N SER A 254 -5.71 -2.87 52.69
CA SER A 254 -5.31 -4.09 53.38
C SER A 254 -5.58 -4.09 54.88
N ASN A 255 -5.86 -2.91 55.45
CA ASN A 255 -6.29 -2.76 56.84
C ASN A 255 -7.76 -3.10 57.06
N TYR A 256 -8.56 -3.14 55.98
CA TYR A 256 -10.02 -3.27 56.08
C TYR A 256 -10.57 -4.44 55.28
N LEU A 257 -9.87 -4.87 54.22
CA LEU A 257 -10.28 -5.95 53.35
C LEU A 257 -9.35 -7.17 53.46
N SER A 258 -9.94 -8.36 53.32
CA SER A 258 -9.25 -9.66 53.24
C SER A 258 -8.94 -10.05 51.80
N GLU A 259 -8.33 -11.23 51.60
CA GLU A 259 -7.83 -11.70 50.29
C GLU A 259 -8.87 -11.72 49.16
N ASP A 260 -10.04 -12.32 49.36
CA ASP A 260 -11.08 -12.42 48.33
C ASP A 260 -12.06 -11.26 48.43
N VAL A 261 -11.96 -10.31 47.50
CA VAL A 261 -12.76 -9.08 47.51
C VAL A 261 -13.78 -9.10 46.37
N TRP A 262 -15.05 -8.89 46.72
CA TRP A 262 -16.10 -8.57 45.75
C TRP A 262 -16.07 -7.09 45.41
N VAL A 263 -16.31 -6.80 44.14
CA VAL A 263 -16.48 -5.44 43.62
C VAL A 263 -17.89 -5.26 43.08
N GLY A 264 -18.47 -4.08 43.31
CA GLY A 264 -19.76 -3.75 42.73
C GLY A 264 -20.28 -2.40 43.20
N PHE A 265 -21.61 -2.28 43.21
CA PHE A 265 -22.30 -1.05 43.57
C PHE A 265 -23.40 -1.30 44.60
N SER A 266 -23.62 -0.32 45.46
CA SER A 266 -24.71 -0.29 46.43
C SER A 266 -25.43 1.05 46.34
N ALA A 267 -26.74 1.06 46.52
CA ALA A 267 -27.53 2.27 46.56
C ALA A 267 -28.80 2.07 47.39
N SER A 268 -29.38 3.17 47.84
CA SER A 268 -30.65 3.18 48.57
C SER A 268 -31.58 4.30 48.10
N THR A 269 -32.85 4.17 48.48
CA THR A 269 -33.86 5.24 48.46
C THR A 269 -34.26 5.60 49.89
N GLY A 270 -34.63 6.86 50.13
CA GLY A 270 -35.17 7.34 51.42
C GLY A 270 -36.68 7.57 51.39
N ASN A 271 -37.16 8.64 52.02
CA ASN A 271 -38.53 9.14 51.83
C ASN A 271 -38.72 9.72 50.43
N LEU A 272 -37.67 10.33 49.88
CA LEU A 272 -37.57 10.71 48.47
C LEU A 272 -36.87 9.59 47.70
N THR A 273 -37.31 9.37 46.47
CA THR A 273 -36.89 8.21 45.68
C THR A 273 -36.10 8.65 44.45
N GLN A 274 -35.16 7.80 44.07
CA GLN A 274 -34.36 7.99 42.87
C GLN A 274 -34.00 6.65 42.24
N LEU A 275 -33.85 6.68 40.92
CA LEU A 275 -33.37 5.56 40.14
C LEU A 275 -31.84 5.67 40.03
N ASN A 276 -31.13 4.71 40.63
CA ASN A 276 -29.67 4.62 40.59
C ASN A 276 -29.25 3.59 39.56
N GLN A 277 -28.59 4.03 38.49
CA GLN A 277 -28.21 3.19 37.37
C GLN A 277 -26.72 3.23 37.06
N ILE A 278 -26.16 2.08 36.70
CA ILE A 278 -24.85 1.97 36.04
C ILE A 278 -25.09 1.60 34.57
N LYS A 279 -24.71 2.49 33.66
CA LYS A 279 -24.92 2.34 32.22
C LYS A 279 -23.77 1.62 31.52
N SER A 280 -22.54 1.78 32.01
CA SER A 280 -21.38 1.05 31.52
C SER A 280 -20.37 0.86 32.65
N TRP A 281 -19.57 -0.20 32.60
CA TRP A 281 -18.57 -0.48 33.62
C TRP A 281 -17.38 -1.27 33.04
N TYR A 282 -16.18 -0.73 33.21
CA TYR A 282 -14.91 -1.38 32.97
C TYR A 282 -14.13 -1.45 34.27
N PHE A 283 -13.54 -2.61 34.57
CA PHE A 283 -12.77 -2.84 35.78
C PHE A 283 -11.53 -3.66 35.41
N ARG A 284 -10.38 -3.27 35.96
CA ARG A 284 -9.16 -4.08 35.93
C ARG A 284 -8.38 -3.97 37.23
N THR A 285 -7.71 -5.06 37.58
CA THR A 285 -6.63 -5.06 38.55
C THR A 285 -5.28 -4.88 37.86
N ILE A 286 -4.46 -3.96 38.36
CA ILE A 286 -3.11 -3.68 37.86
C ILE A 286 -2.10 -4.31 38.81
N ASP A 287 -1.38 -5.31 38.31
CA ASP A 287 -0.19 -5.85 38.98
C ASP A 287 1.01 -4.93 38.68
N ILE A 288 1.68 -4.45 39.72
CA ILE A 288 2.91 -3.67 39.57
C ILE A 288 4.12 -4.64 39.52
N ASP A 289 4.42 -5.01 38.28
CA ASP A 289 5.70 -5.42 37.70
C ASP A 289 6.37 -6.76 38.03
N MET A 290 7.04 -7.27 37.00
CA MET A 290 7.73 -8.56 36.89
C MET A 290 8.87 -8.71 37.92
N THR A 291 8.92 -9.83 38.63
CA THR A 291 10.06 -10.15 39.52
C THR A 291 11.35 -10.27 38.69
N GLY A 292 12.50 -9.79 39.17
CA GLY A 292 13.77 -9.78 38.42
C GLY A 292 14.25 -11.15 37.88
N THR A 293 13.72 -12.25 38.37
CA THR A 293 13.88 -13.60 37.80
C THR A 293 13.22 -13.76 36.43
N GLU A 294 12.05 -13.15 36.21
CA GLU A 294 11.36 -13.12 34.93
C GLU A 294 12.19 -12.32 33.91
N GLN A 295 12.68 -11.13 34.29
CA GLN A 295 13.54 -10.30 33.43
C GLN A 295 14.81 -11.05 32.99
N PHE A 296 15.42 -11.83 33.90
CA PHE A 296 16.58 -12.67 33.55
C PHE A 296 16.22 -13.78 32.55
N MET A 297 15.07 -14.43 32.73
CA MET A 297 14.58 -15.45 31.78
C MET A 297 14.26 -14.85 30.41
N TRP A 298 13.73 -13.63 30.36
CA TRP A 298 13.51 -12.86 29.13
C TRP A 298 14.82 -12.54 28.41
N LEU A 299 15.86 -12.11 29.15
CA LEU A 299 17.18 -11.85 28.59
C LEU A 299 17.84 -13.13 28.04
N LEU A 300 17.71 -14.26 28.74
CA LEU A 300 18.26 -15.54 28.30
C LEU A 300 17.52 -16.09 27.06
N ALA A 301 16.19 -15.96 27.01
CA ALA A 301 15.39 -16.37 25.86
C ALA A 301 15.74 -15.54 24.61
N MET A 302 15.91 -14.22 24.76
CA MET A 302 16.33 -13.35 23.65
C MET A 302 17.74 -13.67 23.15
N LEU A 303 18.67 -14.02 24.07
CA LEU A 303 20.03 -14.41 23.72
C LEU A 303 20.09 -15.67 22.86
N ILE A 304 19.14 -16.60 23.03
CA ILE A 304 19.11 -17.88 22.29
C ILE A 304 18.24 -17.79 21.04
N LEU A 305 17.10 -17.11 21.10
CA LEU A 305 16.12 -17.07 19.99
C LEU A 305 16.54 -16.14 18.85
N LEU A 306 17.20 -15.00 19.15
CA LEU A 306 17.64 -14.06 18.11
C LEU A 306 18.69 -14.67 17.15
N PRO A 307 19.75 -15.36 17.63
CA PRO A 307 20.70 -16.03 16.74
C PRO A 307 20.06 -17.16 15.92
N VAL A 308 19.15 -17.93 16.51
CA VAL A 308 18.45 -19.02 15.81
C VAL A 308 17.55 -18.47 14.70
N ALA A 309 16.79 -17.40 14.98
CA ALA A 309 15.98 -16.73 13.96
C ALA A 309 16.86 -16.14 12.84
N ALA A 310 17.99 -15.51 13.18
CA ALA A 310 18.93 -14.98 12.20
C ALA A 310 19.55 -16.09 11.33
N ALA A 311 19.92 -17.22 11.92
CA ALA A 311 20.42 -18.38 11.19
C ALA A 311 19.33 -18.97 10.26
N CYS A 312 18.11 -19.14 10.75
CA CYS A 312 16.98 -19.60 9.94
C CYS A 312 16.69 -18.65 8.76
N LEU A 313 16.73 -17.33 8.98
CA LEU A 313 16.58 -16.32 7.93
C LEU A 313 17.72 -16.37 6.91
N TYR A 314 18.96 -16.53 7.36
CA TYR A 314 20.12 -16.68 6.49
C TYR A 314 20.00 -17.93 5.60
N TRP A 315 19.68 -19.08 6.19
CA TRP A 315 19.49 -20.34 5.48
C TRP A 315 18.28 -20.31 4.53
N TRP A 316 17.18 -19.68 4.94
CA TRP A 316 16.01 -19.47 4.08
C TRP A 316 16.34 -18.58 2.89
N LYS A 317 17.01 -17.44 3.11
CA LYS A 317 17.46 -16.52 2.04
C LYS A 317 18.40 -17.24 1.08
N LYS A 318 19.38 -18.00 1.61
CA LYS A 318 20.32 -18.80 0.82
C LYS A 318 19.60 -19.86 -0.02
N ARG A 319 18.62 -20.57 0.56
CA ARG A 319 17.81 -21.59 -0.12
C ARG A 319 16.88 -20.98 -1.18
N MET A 320 16.31 -19.81 -0.92
CA MET A 320 15.46 -19.07 -1.87
C MET A 320 16.27 -18.57 -3.06
N ILE A 321 17.48 -18.03 -2.84
CA ILE A 321 18.40 -17.62 -3.90
C ILE A 321 18.81 -18.85 -4.73
N ALA A 322 19.19 -19.96 -4.08
CA ALA A 322 19.56 -21.19 -4.78
C ALA A 322 18.41 -21.78 -5.62
N ARG A 323 17.17 -21.78 -5.10
CA ARG A 323 15.98 -22.21 -5.86
C ARG A 323 15.70 -21.31 -7.06
N ARG A 324 15.82 -19.98 -6.90
CA ARG A 324 15.70 -19.03 -8.02
C ARG A 324 16.77 -19.25 -9.08
N HIS A 325 18.02 -19.45 -8.67
CA HIS A 325 19.12 -19.74 -9.60
C HIS A 325 18.92 -21.07 -10.33
N GLY A 326 18.42 -22.11 -9.64
CA GLY A 326 18.09 -23.40 -10.24
C GLY A 326 16.95 -23.32 -11.26
N ALA A 327 15.88 -22.59 -10.95
CA ALA A 327 14.75 -22.38 -11.86
C ALA A 327 15.14 -21.56 -13.10
N VAL A 328 15.97 -20.51 -12.93
CA VAL A 328 16.51 -19.73 -14.05
C VAL A 328 17.43 -20.59 -14.92
N ARG A 329 18.29 -21.43 -14.32
CA ARG A 329 19.17 -22.34 -15.06
C ARG A 329 18.38 -23.37 -15.88
N HIS A 330 17.32 -23.93 -15.32
CA HIS A 330 16.47 -24.89 -16.03
C HIS A 330 15.67 -24.24 -17.17
N TYR A 331 15.07 -23.06 -16.94
CA TYR A 331 14.42 -22.28 -18.00
C TYR A 331 15.40 -21.89 -19.12
N ARG A 332 16.63 -21.51 -18.75
CA ARG A 332 17.71 -21.18 -19.68
C ARG A 332 18.13 -22.37 -20.54
N GLU A 333 18.29 -23.55 -19.95
CA GLU A 333 18.62 -24.77 -20.70
C GLU A 333 17.52 -25.09 -21.72
N LEU A 334 16.25 -25.01 -21.32
CA LEU A 334 15.11 -25.22 -22.21
C LEU A 334 15.05 -24.21 -23.38
N VAL A 335 15.26 -22.91 -23.10
CA VAL A 335 15.23 -21.85 -24.12
C VAL A 335 16.38 -21.98 -25.12
N LEU A 336 17.58 -22.31 -24.65
CA LEU A 336 18.75 -22.49 -25.51
C LEU A 336 18.68 -23.80 -26.31
N GLU A 337 17.96 -24.81 -25.81
CA GLU A 337 17.77 -26.09 -26.49
C GLU A 337 16.73 -26.01 -27.63
N ASP A 338 15.74 -25.13 -27.53
CA ASP A 338 14.77 -24.86 -28.60
C ASP A 338 15.38 -24.06 -29.78
N CYS A 339 16.55 -23.44 -29.57
CA CYS A 339 17.30 -22.69 -30.59
C CYS A 339 18.08 -23.57 -31.59
N ARG A 340 17.88 -24.90 -31.62
CA ARG A 340 18.63 -25.84 -32.48
C ARG A 340 18.44 -25.64 -34.00
N LYS A 341 17.59 -24.70 -34.44
CA LYS A 341 17.46 -24.23 -35.84
C LYS A 341 17.89 -22.76 -36.05
N GLY A 342 18.50 -22.13 -35.04
CA GLY A 342 18.81 -20.70 -34.98
C GLY A 342 20.32 -20.38 -34.96
N PRO A 343 20.74 -19.27 -34.32
CA PRO A 343 22.12 -18.77 -34.32
C PRO A 343 23.14 -19.78 -33.74
N VAL A 344 24.37 -19.78 -34.27
CA VAL A 344 25.42 -20.74 -33.92
C VAL A 344 25.94 -20.54 -32.50
N LYS A 345 26.11 -21.64 -31.75
CA LYS A 345 26.80 -21.61 -30.45
C LYS A 345 28.31 -21.65 -30.66
N PHE A 346 29.00 -20.57 -30.35
CA PHE A 346 30.46 -20.46 -30.40
C PHE A 346 31.09 -20.86 -29.06
N ARG A 347 32.35 -21.30 -29.11
CA ARG A 347 33.20 -21.45 -27.91
C ARG A 347 33.84 -20.12 -27.54
N LEU A 348 34.09 -19.89 -26.26
CA LEU A 348 34.72 -18.67 -25.77
C LEU A 348 36.11 -18.47 -26.37
N GLN A 349 36.89 -19.56 -26.51
CA GLN A 349 38.21 -19.49 -27.11
C GLN A 349 38.16 -18.99 -28.56
N GLU A 350 37.17 -19.43 -29.35
CA GLU A 350 37.01 -19.00 -30.75
C GLU A 350 36.74 -17.48 -30.83
N LEU A 351 35.94 -16.93 -29.91
CA LEU A 351 35.66 -15.50 -29.85
C LEU A 351 36.82 -14.68 -29.29
N LYS A 352 37.60 -15.24 -28.34
CA LYS A 352 38.85 -14.64 -27.88
C LYS A 352 39.85 -14.53 -29.04
N ASP A 353 40.04 -15.60 -29.81
CA ASP A 353 40.93 -15.59 -30.97
C ASP A 353 40.47 -14.57 -32.02
N ALA A 354 39.17 -14.52 -32.31
CA ALA A 354 38.59 -13.59 -33.27
C ALA A 354 38.77 -12.11 -32.87
N THR A 355 38.75 -11.81 -31.57
CA THR A 355 38.81 -10.44 -31.01
C THR A 355 40.20 -10.07 -30.49
N ALA A 356 41.23 -10.88 -30.74
CA ALA A 356 42.57 -10.71 -30.17
C ALA A 356 42.53 -10.56 -28.63
N ASN A 357 41.80 -11.47 -27.99
CA ASN A 357 41.53 -11.50 -26.55
C ASN A 357 40.85 -10.22 -26.03
N PHE A 358 39.81 -9.77 -26.74
CA PHE A 358 39.07 -8.54 -26.42
C PHE A 358 39.96 -7.30 -26.36
N ASP A 359 40.86 -7.14 -27.34
CA ASP A 359 41.79 -6.02 -27.43
C ASP A 359 41.03 -4.67 -27.37
N PRO A 360 41.39 -3.75 -26.45
CA PRO A 360 40.79 -2.41 -26.39
C PRO A 360 40.83 -1.63 -27.72
N ASN A 361 41.81 -1.88 -28.59
CA ASN A 361 41.93 -1.25 -29.91
C ASN A 361 40.89 -1.75 -30.92
N ARG A 362 40.18 -2.84 -30.61
CA ARG A 362 39.11 -3.40 -31.42
C ARG A 362 37.72 -3.02 -30.92
N VAL A 363 37.62 -2.15 -29.93
CA VAL A 363 36.33 -1.68 -29.41
C VAL A 363 35.63 -0.81 -30.45
N LEU A 364 34.42 -1.22 -30.83
CA LEU A 364 33.52 -0.47 -31.70
C LEU A 364 32.61 0.48 -30.90
N GLY A 365 32.27 0.10 -29.68
CA GLY A 365 31.42 0.91 -28.79
C GLY A 365 31.31 0.33 -27.39
N LYS A 366 30.98 1.20 -26.43
CA LYS A 366 30.72 0.86 -25.02
C LYS A 366 29.40 1.49 -24.58
N GLY A 367 28.52 0.71 -23.97
CA GLY A 367 27.22 1.19 -23.49
C GLY A 367 26.74 0.44 -22.24
N GLY A 368 25.51 0.74 -21.80
CA GLY A 368 24.90 0.10 -20.63
C GLY A 368 24.74 -1.42 -20.74
N PHE A 369 24.71 -1.94 -21.97
CA PHE A 369 24.53 -3.36 -22.30
C PHE A 369 25.85 -4.11 -22.54
N GLY A 370 27.00 -3.47 -22.30
CA GLY A 370 28.33 -4.07 -22.44
C GLY A 370 29.22 -3.40 -23.48
N THR A 371 30.26 -4.13 -23.91
CA THR A 371 31.27 -3.65 -24.86
C THR A 371 31.18 -4.45 -26.16
N VAL A 372 31.20 -3.75 -27.30
CA VAL A 372 31.19 -4.38 -28.63
C VAL A 372 32.59 -4.31 -29.22
N TYR A 373 33.09 -5.45 -29.68
CA TYR A 373 34.41 -5.61 -30.28
C TYR A 373 34.29 -6.01 -31.75
N ARG A 374 35.19 -5.52 -32.60
CA ARG A 374 35.39 -6.05 -33.95
C ARG A 374 36.15 -7.36 -33.85
N GLY A 375 35.60 -8.41 -34.47
CA GLY A 375 36.24 -9.71 -34.59
C GLY A 375 36.35 -10.14 -36.04
N CYS A 376 37.19 -11.14 -36.29
CA CYS A 376 37.29 -11.83 -37.58
C CYS A 376 37.14 -13.33 -37.33
N LEU A 377 36.07 -13.93 -37.86
CA LEU A 377 35.76 -15.36 -37.68
C LEU A 377 35.89 -16.12 -39.00
N LYS A 378 36.30 -17.38 -38.92
CA LYS A 378 36.18 -18.31 -40.04
C LYS A 378 34.72 -18.77 -40.15
N TRP A 379 33.97 -18.16 -41.05
CA TRP A 379 32.57 -18.47 -41.31
C TRP A 379 32.43 -19.16 -42.67
N GLN A 380 31.93 -20.40 -42.68
CA GLN A 380 31.71 -21.20 -43.89
C GLN A 380 32.97 -21.27 -44.80
N GLY A 381 34.15 -21.39 -44.20
CA GLY A 381 35.43 -21.50 -44.92
C GLY A 381 36.07 -20.17 -45.35
N SER A 382 35.43 -19.03 -45.08
CA SER A 382 35.95 -17.69 -45.38
C SER A 382 36.13 -16.86 -44.12
N ASN A 383 37.04 -15.87 -44.14
CA ASN A 383 37.16 -14.90 -43.06
C ASN A 383 36.03 -13.87 -43.17
N LYS A 384 35.21 -13.75 -42.13
CA LYS A 384 34.10 -12.79 -42.05
C LYS A 384 34.31 -11.89 -40.84
N ASP A 385 34.20 -10.58 -41.07
CA ASP A 385 34.20 -9.60 -40.00
C ASP A 385 32.87 -9.67 -39.23
N VAL A 386 32.98 -9.61 -37.90
CA VAL A 386 31.85 -9.73 -36.97
C VAL A 386 31.92 -8.67 -35.89
N ALA A 387 30.77 -8.36 -35.30
CA ALA A 387 30.66 -7.54 -34.09
C ALA A 387 30.33 -8.45 -32.90
N VAL A 388 31.24 -8.54 -31.93
CA VAL A 388 31.12 -9.37 -30.73
C VAL A 388 30.72 -8.48 -29.55
N LYS A 389 29.46 -8.54 -29.14
CA LYS A 389 28.93 -7.83 -27.96
C LYS A 389 29.17 -8.69 -26.73
N ARG A 390 30.07 -8.26 -25.85
CA ARG A 390 30.36 -8.87 -24.55
C ARG A 390 29.52 -8.17 -23.48
N ILE A 391 28.57 -8.89 -22.91
CA ILE A 391 27.64 -8.38 -21.90
C ILE A 391 28.32 -8.40 -20.54
N LEU A 392 28.07 -7.37 -19.73
CA LEU A 392 28.60 -7.29 -18.36
C LEU A 392 27.89 -8.34 -17.47
N SER A 393 28.60 -9.40 -17.11
CA SER A 393 28.07 -10.54 -16.34
C SER A 393 27.72 -10.21 -14.87
N ASN A 394 28.13 -9.04 -14.38
CA ASN A 394 28.09 -8.70 -12.95
C ASN A 394 26.69 -8.33 -12.41
N SER A 395 25.62 -8.47 -13.19
CA SER A 395 24.27 -8.15 -12.75
C SER A 395 23.23 -9.14 -13.27
N HIS A 396 22.18 -9.39 -12.47
CA HIS A 396 21.00 -10.16 -12.90
C HIS A 396 20.26 -9.52 -14.10
N GLY A 397 20.58 -8.27 -14.46
CA GLY A 397 20.06 -7.58 -15.66
C GLY A 397 20.68 -8.13 -16.94
N GLY A 398 22.01 -8.28 -16.98
CA GLY A 398 22.75 -8.69 -18.19
C GLY A 398 22.37 -10.09 -18.69
N GLU A 399 22.20 -11.07 -17.80
CA GLU A 399 21.76 -12.42 -18.21
C GLU A 399 20.32 -12.42 -18.78
N ARG A 400 19.43 -11.58 -18.23
CA ARG A 400 18.06 -11.44 -18.75
C ARG A 400 18.04 -10.79 -20.12
N GLU A 401 18.88 -9.79 -20.34
CA GLU A 401 19.05 -9.12 -21.65
C GLU A 401 19.62 -10.09 -22.68
N PHE A 402 20.64 -10.87 -22.31
CA PHE A 402 21.19 -11.92 -23.15
C PHE A 402 20.11 -12.92 -23.60
N ILE A 403 19.36 -13.48 -22.66
CA ILE A 403 18.30 -14.46 -22.98
C ILE A 403 17.22 -13.81 -23.83
N ALA A 404 16.80 -12.57 -23.51
CA ALA A 404 15.79 -11.86 -24.28
C ALA A 404 16.23 -11.63 -25.73
N GLU A 405 17.49 -11.22 -25.93
CA GLU A 405 18.06 -10.95 -27.24
C GLU A 405 18.19 -12.23 -28.08
N VAL A 406 18.77 -13.30 -27.53
CA VAL A 406 18.85 -14.61 -28.22
C VAL A 406 17.47 -15.12 -28.58
N THR A 407 16.52 -15.07 -27.64
CA THR A 407 15.16 -15.59 -27.87
C THR A 407 14.41 -14.77 -28.91
N ALA A 408 14.47 -13.43 -28.82
CA ALA A 408 13.74 -12.55 -29.71
C ALA A 408 14.24 -12.64 -31.15
N ILE A 409 15.56 -12.61 -31.36
CA ILE A 409 16.15 -12.48 -32.70
C ILE A 409 16.41 -13.83 -33.39
N SER A 410 16.44 -14.94 -32.65
CA SER A 410 16.74 -16.29 -33.21
C SER A 410 15.85 -16.72 -34.38
N GLN A 411 14.62 -16.19 -34.47
CA GLN A 411 13.64 -16.53 -35.50
C GLN A 411 13.27 -15.33 -36.38
N LEU A 412 14.02 -14.23 -36.29
CA LEU A 412 13.77 -13.02 -37.06
C LEU A 412 14.76 -12.95 -38.23
N SER A 413 14.23 -12.73 -39.43
CA SER A 413 15.05 -12.50 -40.62
C SER A 413 14.36 -11.43 -41.47
N HIS A 414 14.99 -10.27 -41.58
CA HIS A 414 14.48 -9.13 -42.32
C HIS A 414 15.64 -8.25 -42.76
N ARG A 415 15.57 -7.69 -43.99
CA ARG A 415 16.66 -6.89 -44.58
C ARG A 415 17.06 -5.66 -43.76
N ASN A 416 16.13 -5.16 -42.92
CA ASN A 416 16.32 -3.99 -42.07
C ASN A 416 16.51 -4.33 -40.58
N LEU A 417 16.85 -5.59 -40.26
CA LEU A 417 17.26 -6.02 -38.92
C LEU A 417 18.72 -6.48 -38.97
N VAL A 418 19.46 -6.24 -37.89
CA VAL A 418 20.83 -6.78 -37.75
C VAL A 418 20.75 -8.30 -37.57
N GLU A 419 21.54 -9.06 -38.33
CA GLU A 419 21.58 -10.52 -38.23
C GLU A 419 22.40 -10.99 -37.01
N LEU A 420 21.78 -11.75 -36.11
CA LEU A 420 22.50 -12.48 -35.06
C LEU A 420 23.05 -13.79 -35.63
N MET A 421 24.36 -13.84 -35.82
CA MET A 421 25.06 -15.01 -36.36
C MET A 421 25.23 -16.11 -35.31
N GLY A 422 25.41 -15.72 -34.04
CA GLY A 422 25.61 -16.68 -32.97
C GLY A 422 25.76 -16.08 -31.58
N TRP A 423 26.03 -16.95 -30.62
CA TRP A 423 26.15 -16.60 -29.21
C TRP A 423 27.15 -17.50 -28.50
N CYS A 424 27.68 -17.05 -27.37
CA CYS A 424 28.56 -17.81 -26.50
C CYS A 424 28.13 -17.64 -25.05
N HIS A 425 28.11 -18.76 -24.33
CA HIS A 425 27.92 -18.80 -22.89
C HIS A 425 28.85 -19.86 -22.30
N GLU A 426 29.98 -19.41 -21.75
CA GLU A 426 31.04 -20.26 -21.20
C GLU A 426 31.82 -19.43 -20.17
N ASP A 427 32.25 -20.03 -19.06
CA ASP A 427 33.03 -19.37 -17.99
C ASP A 427 32.45 -18.03 -17.48
N ASP A 428 31.13 -17.97 -17.27
CA ASP A 428 30.37 -16.76 -16.89
C ASP A 428 30.46 -15.60 -17.92
N GLU A 429 30.96 -15.85 -19.12
CA GLU A 429 30.97 -14.89 -20.23
C GLU A 429 29.70 -15.03 -21.07
N LEU A 430 29.05 -13.89 -21.32
CA LEU A 430 27.86 -13.78 -22.15
C LEU A 430 28.21 -12.96 -23.39
N LEU A 431 28.27 -13.62 -24.56
CA LEU A 431 28.61 -12.93 -25.81
C LEU A 431 27.59 -13.19 -26.91
N LEU A 432 27.33 -12.14 -27.70
CA LEU A 432 26.49 -12.18 -28.89
C LEU A 432 27.33 -11.78 -30.10
N VAL A 433 27.15 -12.50 -31.21
CA VAL A 433 27.94 -12.34 -32.44
C VAL A 433 27.01 -11.90 -33.56
N TYR A 434 27.21 -10.68 -34.04
CA TYR A 434 26.46 -10.08 -35.15
C TYR A 434 27.32 -9.93 -36.40
N GLU A 435 26.66 -9.73 -37.53
CA GLU A 435 27.33 -9.20 -38.72
C GLU A 435 28.01 -7.86 -38.40
N PHE A 436 29.22 -7.65 -38.94
CA PHE A 436 29.89 -6.35 -38.83
C PHE A 436 29.37 -5.39 -39.91
N LEU A 437 28.92 -4.22 -39.47
CA LEU A 437 28.40 -3.16 -40.34
C LEU A 437 29.37 -1.99 -40.32
N ASN A 438 30.09 -1.83 -41.43
CA ASN A 438 31.27 -0.98 -41.53
C ASN A 438 30.98 0.54 -41.45
N ARG A 439 29.73 0.96 -41.74
CA ARG A 439 29.34 2.37 -41.66
C ARG A 439 28.96 2.81 -40.24
N GLY A 440 28.93 1.90 -39.28
CA GLY A 440 28.62 2.22 -37.89
C GLY A 440 27.14 2.59 -37.67
N SER A 441 26.88 3.27 -36.56
CA SER A 441 25.54 3.67 -36.13
C SER A 441 25.10 5.01 -36.73
N LEU A 442 23.79 5.18 -36.93
CA LEU A 442 23.18 6.37 -37.51
C LEU A 442 23.44 7.64 -36.68
N ASP A 443 23.51 7.51 -35.35
CA ASP A 443 23.74 8.66 -34.47
C ASP A 443 25.10 9.33 -34.70
N SER A 444 26.10 8.60 -35.21
CA SER A 444 27.40 9.17 -35.60
C SER A 444 27.25 10.14 -36.77
N TYR A 445 26.37 9.85 -37.73
CA TYR A 445 26.07 10.76 -38.85
C TYR A 445 25.19 11.94 -38.43
N LEU A 446 24.28 11.73 -37.47
CA LEU A 446 23.39 12.79 -36.99
C LEU A 446 24.09 13.74 -36.02
N PHE A 447 25.01 13.27 -35.19
CA PHE A 447 25.54 14.04 -34.05
C PHE A 447 27.07 14.03 -33.91
N GLY A 448 27.81 13.40 -34.81
CA GLY A 448 29.27 13.33 -34.75
C GLY A 448 29.90 14.71 -34.58
N ALA A 449 30.63 14.90 -33.46
CA ALA A 449 31.48 16.03 -33.03
C ALA A 449 31.30 17.40 -33.71
N GLY A 450 30.06 17.85 -33.94
CA GLY A 450 29.71 19.19 -34.43
C GLY A 450 30.19 19.55 -35.85
N ARG A 451 30.86 18.67 -36.59
CA ARG A 451 31.31 18.89 -37.98
C ARG A 451 31.25 17.59 -38.76
N ALA A 452 30.75 17.68 -40.00
CA ALA A 452 30.88 16.58 -40.96
C ALA A 452 32.37 16.26 -41.13
N THR A 453 32.75 15.02 -40.86
CA THR A 453 34.12 14.56 -41.10
C THR A 453 34.16 13.87 -42.47
N ALA A 454 35.37 13.65 -43.01
CA ALA A 454 35.53 12.82 -44.20
C ALA A 454 35.00 11.39 -44.00
N GLU A 455 34.98 10.93 -42.74
CA GLU A 455 34.51 9.61 -42.32
C GLU A 455 32.97 9.56 -42.14
N PHE A 456 32.37 10.64 -41.63
CA PHE A 456 30.92 10.76 -41.39
C PHE A 456 30.35 12.02 -42.06
N PRO A 457 30.06 11.97 -43.37
CA PRO A 457 29.45 13.09 -44.07
C PRO A 457 27.99 13.30 -43.65
N VAL A 458 27.47 14.53 -43.79
CA VAL A 458 26.03 14.79 -43.58
C VAL A 458 25.22 13.91 -44.53
N LEU A 459 24.30 13.12 -43.97
CA LEU A 459 23.36 12.35 -44.78
C LEU A 459 22.41 13.30 -45.50
N ASN A 460 22.32 13.17 -46.82
CA ASN A 460 21.32 13.85 -47.62
C ASN A 460 19.89 13.36 -47.26
N TRP A 461 18.89 14.11 -47.72
CA TRP A 461 17.49 13.80 -47.40
C TRP A 461 17.06 12.41 -47.90
N GLU A 462 17.42 12.04 -49.12
CA GLU A 462 17.06 10.73 -49.70
C GLU A 462 17.49 9.56 -48.80
N ARG A 463 18.74 9.59 -48.30
CA ARG A 463 19.23 8.58 -47.38
C ARG A 463 18.46 8.59 -46.05
N ARG A 464 18.22 9.77 -45.47
CA ARG A 464 17.45 9.91 -44.23
C ARG A 464 16.04 9.34 -44.39
N TYR A 465 15.38 9.64 -45.49
CA TYR A 465 14.05 9.15 -45.80
C TYR A 465 14.04 7.62 -45.97
N ASN A 466 15.00 7.06 -46.72
CA ASN A 466 15.17 5.62 -46.87
C ASN A 466 15.45 4.92 -45.53
N ILE A 467 16.19 5.58 -44.63
CA ILE A 467 16.46 5.08 -43.28
C ILE A 467 15.16 5.02 -42.45
N ILE A 468 14.35 6.08 -42.47
CA ILE A 468 13.05 6.12 -41.78
C ILE A 468 12.13 5.02 -42.32
N CYS A 469 12.04 4.87 -43.64
CA CYS A 469 11.23 3.82 -44.28
C CYS A 469 11.72 2.41 -43.92
N GLY A 470 13.03 2.18 -43.91
CA GLY A 470 13.60 0.88 -43.56
C GLY A 470 13.37 0.49 -42.10
N VAL A 471 13.47 1.44 -41.16
CA VAL A 471 13.13 1.19 -39.75
C VAL A 471 11.63 0.96 -39.58
N ALA A 472 10.76 1.70 -40.28
CA ALA A 472 9.33 1.44 -40.29
C ALA A 472 9.00 0.02 -40.80
N SER A 473 9.68 -0.42 -41.86
CA SER A 473 9.57 -1.77 -42.42
C SER A 473 10.03 -2.84 -41.44
N ALA A 474 11.12 -2.61 -40.71
CA ALA A 474 11.58 -3.51 -39.66
C ALA A 474 10.53 -3.65 -38.55
N LEU A 475 9.95 -2.55 -38.09
CA LEU A 475 8.96 -2.56 -37.02
C LEU A 475 7.62 -3.19 -37.45
N ASP A 476 7.17 -2.96 -38.70
CA ASP A 476 6.00 -3.66 -39.24
C ASP A 476 6.23 -5.18 -39.26
N TYR A 477 7.43 -5.62 -39.65
CA TYR A 477 7.82 -7.02 -39.57
C TYR A 477 7.77 -7.55 -38.14
N LEU A 478 8.33 -6.84 -37.15
CA LEU A 478 8.28 -7.28 -35.74
C LEU A 478 6.87 -7.35 -35.16
N HIS A 479 6.00 -6.40 -35.53
CA HIS A 479 4.65 -6.28 -34.97
C HIS A 479 3.63 -7.20 -35.64
N HIS A 480 3.77 -7.40 -36.96
CA HIS A 480 2.78 -8.08 -37.79
C HIS A 480 3.35 -9.21 -38.67
N GLY A 481 4.61 -9.13 -39.11
CA GLY A 481 5.20 -10.05 -40.10
C GLY A 481 5.88 -11.30 -39.52
N SER A 482 6.40 -11.24 -38.29
CA SER A 482 7.08 -12.35 -37.62
C SER A 482 6.09 -13.38 -37.06
N ARG A 483 6.56 -14.60 -36.73
CA ARG A 483 5.72 -15.66 -36.16
C ARG A 483 5.06 -15.25 -34.85
N ASN A 484 5.88 -14.75 -33.93
CA ASN A 484 5.45 -14.14 -32.68
C ASN A 484 5.58 -12.63 -32.80
N ARG A 485 4.70 -11.88 -32.13
CA ARG A 485 4.82 -10.42 -32.09
C ARG A 485 6.01 -10.06 -31.19
N VAL A 486 6.88 -9.18 -31.65
CA VAL A 486 8.07 -8.75 -30.89
C VAL A 486 7.98 -7.24 -30.64
N LEU A 487 8.10 -6.84 -29.38
CA LEU A 487 8.30 -5.43 -29.01
C LEU A 487 9.80 -5.17 -28.89
N HIS A 488 10.29 -4.11 -29.53
CA HIS A 488 11.71 -3.76 -29.51
C HIS A 488 12.10 -2.98 -28.25
N ARG A 489 11.32 -1.97 -27.88
CA ARG A 489 11.46 -1.14 -26.66
C ARG A 489 12.70 -0.23 -26.56
N ASP A 490 13.56 -0.18 -27.56
CA ASP A 490 14.74 0.71 -27.58
C ASP A 490 15.08 1.23 -28.98
N ILE A 491 14.07 1.80 -29.64
CA ILE A 491 14.20 2.38 -30.99
C ILE A 491 14.83 3.77 -30.87
N LYS A 492 16.02 3.97 -31.45
CA LYS A 492 16.79 5.23 -31.47
C LYS A 492 17.92 5.17 -32.50
N ALA A 493 18.46 6.32 -32.94
CA ALA A 493 19.52 6.34 -33.93
C ALA A 493 20.80 5.55 -33.55
N SER A 494 21.15 5.45 -32.27
CA SER A 494 22.34 4.68 -31.85
C SER A 494 22.17 3.17 -32.03
N ASN A 495 20.94 2.68 -32.17
CA ASN A 495 20.61 1.27 -32.36
C ASN A 495 20.30 0.94 -33.84
N VAL A 496 20.42 1.92 -34.75
CA VAL A 496 20.26 1.73 -36.19
C VAL A 496 21.64 1.76 -36.82
N MET A 497 22.10 0.61 -37.28
CA MET A 497 23.36 0.46 -37.99
C MET A 497 23.15 0.65 -39.48
N LEU A 498 24.19 1.09 -40.19
CA LEU A 498 24.15 1.27 -41.65
C LEU A 498 25.09 0.27 -42.31
N ASP A 499 24.63 -0.36 -43.40
CA ASP A 499 25.49 -1.18 -44.25
C ASP A 499 26.21 -0.34 -45.32
N ASP A 500 26.98 -1.01 -46.19
CA ASP A 500 27.73 -0.39 -47.28
C ASP A 500 26.88 0.52 -48.19
N GLN A 501 25.59 0.22 -48.34
CA GLN A 501 24.65 0.95 -49.18
C GLN A 501 23.84 2.00 -48.40
N TYR A 502 24.17 2.26 -47.13
CA TYR A 502 23.39 3.09 -46.21
C TYR A 502 21.98 2.53 -45.93
N THR A 503 21.77 1.23 -46.12
CA THR A 503 20.51 0.57 -45.74
C THR A 503 20.49 0.45 -44.21
N PRO A 504 19.37 0.83 -43.55
CA PRO A 504 19.28 0.74 -42.10
C PRO A 504 19.10 -0.71 -41.64
N ARG A 505 19.79 -1.08 -40.57
CA ARG A 505 19.61 -2.33 -39.82
C ARG A 505 19.38 -2.02 -38.36
N LEU A 506 18.15 -2.23 -37.90
CA LEU A 506 17.77 -2.05 -36.51
C LEU A 506 18.31 -3.23 -35.68
N GLY A 507 19.03 -2.91 -34.61
CA GLY A 507 19.64 -3.88 -33.71
C GLY A 507 19.37 -3.56 -32.23
N ASP A 508 20.06 -4.30 -31.36
CA ASP A 508 19.95 -4.23 -29.89
C ASP A 508 18.58 -4.64 -29.34
N PHE A 509 18.38 -5.96 -29.26
CA PHE A 509 17.15 -6.59 -28.75
C PHE A 509 17.23 -6.92 -27.26
N GLY A 510 18.19 -6.35 -26.50
CA GLY A 510 18.37 -6.66 -25.07
C GLY A 510 17.13 -6.37 -24.21
N LEU A 511 16.32 -5.37 -24.60
CA LEU A 511 15.07 -5.04 -23.91
C LEU A 511 13.83 -5.71 -24.54
N ALA A 512 13.99 -6.45 -25.64
CA ALA A 512 12.89 -6.96 -26.44
C ALA A 512 11.98 -7.92 -25.67
N ARG A 513 10.73 -8.01 -26.11
CA ARG A 513 9.72 -8.90 -25.52
C ARG A 513 8.94 -9.62 -26.61
N VAL A 514 8.90 -10.94 -26.53
CA VAL A 514 8.10 -11.80 -27.40
C VAL A 514 6.71 -11.94 -26.79
N ILE A 515 5.69 -11.68 -27.59
CA ILE A 515 4.26 -11.73 -27.24
C ILE A 515 3.63 -12.83 -28.09
N GLU A 516 3.08 -13.85 -27.42
CA GLU A 516 2.23 -14.85 -28.06
C GLU A 516 0.93 -14.21 -28.54
N ARG A 517 0.46 -14.59 -29.73
CA ARG A 517 -0.68 -13.94 -30.39
C ARG A 517 -2.03 -14.19 -29.68
N ASP A 518 -2.09 -15.10 -28.71
CA ASP A 518 -3.33 -15.56 -28.06
C ASP A 518 -3.74 -14.73 -26.81
N GLY A 519 -3.98 -13.44 -27.00
CA GLY A 519 -5.03 -12.76 -26.22
C GLY A 519 -4.64 -11.65 -25.22
N LYS A 520 -3.39 -11.16 -25.21
CA LYS A 520 -3.03 -9.94 -24.46
C LYS A 520 -2.52 -8.84 -25.40
N SER A 521 -3.23 -7.71 -25.44
CA SER A 521 -2.82 -6.52 -26.22
C SER A 521 -1.68 -5.73 -25.57
N HIS A 522 -1.41 -5.96 -24.28
CA HIS A 522 -0.34 -5.29 -23.53
C HIS A 522 0.40 -6.28 -22.61
N HIS A 523 1.66 -5.99 -22.31
CA HIS A 523 2.43 -6.68 -21.28
C HIS A 523 2.77 -5.72 -20.14
N SER A 524 2.41 -6.09 -18.90
CA SER A 524 2.88 -5.38 -17.71
C SER A 524 4.30 -5.82 -17.39
N THR A 525 5.22 -4.88 -17.22
CA THR A 525 6.61 -5.18 -16.82
C THR A 525 6.88 -4.70 -15.40
N VAL A 526 7.72 -5.43 -14.66
CA VAL A 526 8.09 -5.10 -13.26
C VAL A 526 9.11 -3.95 -13.20
N ALA A 527 9.80 -3.65 -14.31
CA ALA A 527 10.84 -2.62 -14.38
C ALA A 527 10.64 -1.70 -15.58
N LEU A 528 10.55 -0.39 -15.31
CA LEU A 528 10.60 0.66 -16.32
C LEU A 528 12.00 0.64 -16.98
N ALA A 529 12.05 0.27 -18.26
CA ALA A 529 13.28 0.21 -19.04
C ALA A 529 13.02 0.72 -20.46
N GLY A 530 13.97 1.51 -20.97
CA GLY A 530 13.93 2.21 -22.26
C GLY A 530 14.79 3.48 -22.20
N THR A 531 15.06 4.09 -23.36
CA THR A 531 15.86 5.34 -23.42
C THR A 531 15.00 6.58 -23.15
N ARG A 532 15.43 7.42 -22.19
CA ARG A 532 14.76 8.70 -21.87
C ARG A 532 14.65 9.57 -23.13
N GLY A 533 13.47 10.16 -23.34
CA GLY A 533 13.15 10.93 -24.56
C GLY A 533 12.39 10.12 -25.63
N TYR A 534 12.54 8.79 -25.65
CA TYR A 534 11.85 7.88 -26.59
C TYR A 534 10.67 7.14 -25.95
N MET A 535 10.62 7.09 -24.63
CA MET A 535 9.56 6.38 -23.91
C MET A 535 8.22 7.13 -24.01
N ALA A 536 7.17 6.39 -24.37
CA ALA A 536 5.79 6.85 -24.40
C ALA A 536 5.29 7.25 -22.99
N PRO A 537 4.36 8.23 -22.88
CA PRO A 537 3.88 8.72 -21.59
C PRO A 537 3.27 7.61 -20.72
N GLU A 538 2.50 6.69 -21.29
CA GLU A 538 1.86 5.59 -20.56
C GLU A 538 2.87 4.63 -19.92
N CYS A 539 4.10 4.52 -20.43
CA CYS A 539 5.14 3.70 -19.83
C CYS A 539 5.48 4.19 -18.41
N TYR A 540 5.56 5.51 -18.22
CA TYR A 540 5.89 6.12 -16.93
C TYR A 540 4.79 5.93 -15.90
N PHE A 541 3.52 6.08 -16.31
CA PHE A 541 2.38 6.03 -15.40
C PHE A 541 1.91 4.61 -15.08
N THR A 542 2.11 3.66 -16.01
CA THR A 542 1.44 2.35 -15.93
C THR A 542 2.40 1.16 -15.91
N GLY A 543 3.67 1.34 -16.29
CA GLY A 543 4.63 0.26 -16.49
C GLY A 543 4.24 -0.73 -17.60
N ARG A 544 3.23 -0.41 -18.41
CA ARG A 544 2.74 -1.23 -19.52
C ARG A 544 3.51 -0.92 -20.79
N VAL A 545 3.88 -1.98 -21.50
CA VAL A 545 4.48 -1.91 -22.83
C VAL A 545 3.59 -2.62 -23.85
N SER A 546 3.50 -2.05 -25.04
CA SER A 546 2.66 -2.53 -26.14
C SER A 546 3.23 -2.09 -27.49
N VAL A 547 2.60 -2.48 -28.60
CA VAL A 547 3.05 -2.07 -29.94
C VAL A 547 3.00 -0.54 -30.11
N GLU A 548 2.03 0.10 -29.46
CA GLU A 548 1.86 1.56 -29.47
C GLU A 548 3.03 2.29 -28.78
N THR A 549 3.74 1.63 -27.85
CA THR A 549 4.94 2.19 -27.23
C THR A 549 6.13 2.22 -28.19
N ASP A 550 6.27 1.20 -29.05
CA ASP A 550 7.26 1.18 -30.12
C ASP A 550 6.91 2.19 -31.23
N VAL A 551 5.62 2.37 -31.53
CA VAL A 551 5.13 3.40 -32.49
C VAL A 551 5.51 4.80 -32.01
N TYR A 552 5.33 5.09 -30.72
CA TYR A 552 5.75 6.38 -30.16
C TYR A 552 7.26 6.59 -30.30
N ALA A 553 8.06 5.58 -29.94
CA ALA A 553 9.52 5.65 -30.08
C ALA A 553 9.95 5.81 -31.54
N PHE A 554 9.26 5.19 -32.49
CA PHE A 554 9.44 5.42 -33.93
C PHE A 554 9.13 6.86 -34.35
N GLY A 555 8.06 7.46 -33.83
CA GLY A 555 7.74 8.87 -34.06
C GLY A 555 8.88 9.78 -33.60
N VAL A 556 9.40 9.57 -32.39
CA VAL A 556 10.56 10.31 -31.87
C VAL A 556 11.81 10.08 -32.74
N PHE A 557 12.07 8.84 -33.17
CA PHE A 557 13.17 8.51 -34.08
C PHE A 557 13.03 9.23 -35.44
N ALA A 558 11.83 9.30 -36.02
CA ALA A 558 11.59 10.02 -37.26
C ALA A 558 11.90 11.53 -37.10
N MET A 559 11.56 12.13 -35.95
CA MET A 559 11.94 13.53 -35.63
C MET A 559 13.46 13.65 -35.44
N GLU A 560 14.09 12.71 -34.74
CA GLU A 560 15.55 12.69 -34.54
C GLU A 560 16.30 12.74 -35.88
N VAL A 561 15.88 11.91 -36.85
CA VAL A 561 16.50 11.83 -38.18
C VAL A 561 16.18 13.06 -39.04
N SER A 562 14.94 13.56 -39.01
CA SER A 562 14.50 14.67 -39.87
C SER A 562 15.00 16.02 -39.39
N CYS A 563 14.98 16.24 -38.07
CA CYS A 563 15.35 17.51 -37.45
C CYS A 563 16.84 17.56 -37.08
N GLY A 564 17.54 16.41 -37.04
CA GLY A 564 18.95 16.33 -36.68
C GLY A 564 19.24 16.74 -35.23
N ARG A 565 18.27 16.56 -34.33
CA ARG A 565 18.31 16.97 -32.91
C ARG A 565 18.20 15.76 -32.00
N ARG A 566 18.95 15.75 -30.88
CA ARG A 566 18.88 14.68 -29.88
C ARG A 566 17.58 14.82 -29.05
N PRO A 567 16.71 13.81 -28.99
CA PRO A 567 15.44 13.89 -28.24
C PRO A 567 15.60 14.12 -26.74
N GLY A 568 16.74 13.73 -26.15
CA GLY A 568 17.02 13.90 -24.72
C GLY A 568 17.46 15.30 -24.31
N ASN A 569 17.79 16.18 -25.26
CA ASN A 569 18.22 17.55 -24.97
C ASN A 569 17.04 18.50 -25.24
N PRO A 570 16.74 19.41 -24.32
CA PRO A 570 15.67 20.37 -24.56
C PRO A 570 16.11 21.39 -25.62
N VAL A 571 15.18 21.79 -26.47
CA VAL A 571 15.36 22.72 -27.57
C VAL A 571 15.02 24.13 -27.07
N PRO A 572 15.92 25.12 -27.22
CA PRO A 572 15.59 26.51 -26.91
C PRO A 572 14.42 26.97 -27.78
N TYR A 573 13.38 27.51 -27.15
CA TYR A 573 12.22 28.06 -27.85
C TYR A 573 12.57 29.45 -28.38
N CYS A 574 12.75 29.58 -29.70
CA CYS A 574 13.05 30.85 -30.37
C CYS A 574 11.85 31.29 -31.23
N TYR A 575 10.74 31.64 -30.58
CA TYR A 575 9.61 32.27 -31.26
C TYR A 575 8.79 33.14 -30.30
N ARG A 576 9.40 34.24 -29.80
CA ARG A 576 8.70 35.46 -29.34
C ARG A 576 9.69 36.60 -29.12
N ASP A 577 9.19 37.83 -29.30
CA ASP A 577 9.92 39.09 -29.27
C ASP A 577 10.79 39.30 -28.01
N GLU A 578 11.78 40.17 -28.14
CA GLU A 578 12.93 40.44 -27.24
C GLU A 578 12.58 40.89 -25.79
N ASP A 579 11.31 40.90 -25.38
CA ASP A 579 10.84 41.55 -24.15
C ASP A 579 10.22 40.61 -23.09
N GLU A 580 10.22 39.29 -23.28
CA GLU A 580 9.81 38.34 -22.22
C GLU A 580 10.84 37.23 -22.01
N GLU A 581 11.45 37.22 -20.82
CA GLU A 581 12.37 36.22 -20.31
C GLU A 581 11.64 34.89 -20.05
N SER A 582 11.21 34.20 -21.11
CA SER A 582 10.68 32.84 -21.05
C SER A 582 11.78 31.83 -21.37
N ASP A 583 12.45 31.37 -20.31
CA ASP A 583 13.34 30.20 -20.28
C ASP A 583 12.56 28.90 -20.56
N GLY A 584 12.02 28.76 -21.78
CA GLY A 584 11.12 27.68 -22.16
C GLY A 584 11.82 26.62 -23.02
N SER A 585 12.79 25.88 -22.48
CA SER A 585 13.38 24.78 -23.23
C SER A 585 12.38 23.60 -23.36
N ARG A 586 12.04 23.19 -24.59
CA ARG A 586 11.02 22.15 -24.86
C ARG A 586 11.64 20.87 -25.42
N TYR A 587 11.13 19.70 -25.06
CA TYR A 587 11.57 18.45 -25.68
C TYR A 587 11.09 18.33 -27.13
N ILE A 588 11.77 17.53 -27.95
CA ILE A 588 11.60 17.50 -29.41
C ILE A 588 10.14 17.31 -29.87
N VAL A 589 9.33 16.55 -29.13
CA VAL A 589 7.91 16.31 -29.45
C VAL A 589 7.07 17.57 -29.23
N ASP A 590 7.24 18.24 -28.08
CA ASP A 590 6.51 19.47 -27.76
C ASP A 590 6.92 20.59 -28.71
N TRP A 591 8.23 20.72 -28.94
CA TRP A 591 8.80 21.69 -29.88
C TRP A 591 8.27 21.52 -31.31
N LEU A 592 8.18 20.30 -31.83
CA LEU A 592 7.62 20.08 -33.17
C LEU A 592 6.12 20.38 -33.22
N TRP A 593 5.38 20.15 -32.12
CA TRP A 593 3.95 20.48 -32.06
C TRP A 593 3.72 21.99 -32.17
N ASP A 594 4.57 22.81 -31.55
CA ASP A 594 4.49 24.27 -31.65
C ASP A 594 4.74 24.77 -33.07
N ILE A 595 5.78 24.24 -33.73
CA ILE A 595 6.10 24.57 -35.11
C ILE A 595 4.96 24.14 -36.05
N TYR A 596 4.35 22.99 -35.79
CA TYR A 596 3.19 22.56 -36.56
C TYR A 596 1.98 23.49 -36.34
N GLY A 597 1.72 23.89 -35.09
CA GLY A 597 0.65 24.83 -34.73
C GLY A 597 0.83 26.24 -35.32
N SER A 598 2.06 26.69 -35.54
CA SER A 598 2.36 27.95 -36.22
C SER A 598 2.18 27.89 -37.75
N GLY A 599 1.98 26.69 -38.31
CA GLY A 599 1.77 26.47 -39.75
C GLY A 599 3.04 26.30 -40.57
N ASP A 600 4.23 26.32 -39.96
CA ASP A 600 5.53 26.22 -40.64
C ASP A 600 6.30 24.93 -40.28
N ILE A 601 5.68 23.77 -40.51
CA ILE A 601 6.26 22.46 -40.14
C ILE A 601 7.65 22.22 -40.77
N LEU A 602 7.93 22.80 -41.93
CA LEU A 602 9.21 22.63 -42.63
C LEU A 602 10.37 23.34 -41.91
N HIS A 603 10.10 24.33 -41.06
CA HIS A 603 11.10 24.96 -40.21
C HIS A 603 11.79 23.96 -39.26
N ALA A 604 11.15 22.83 -38.96
CA ALA A 604 11.75 21.80 -38.12
C ALA A 604 12.86 20.98 -38.81
N ALA A 605 12.99 21.06 -40.14
CA ALA A 605 14.00 20.33 -40.90
C ALA A 605 15.43 20.62 -40.41
N ASP A 606 16.31 19.61 -40.44
CA ASP A 606 17.71 19.75 -40.05
C ASP A 606 18.39 20.88 -40.85
N PRO A 607 18.88 21.95 -40.20
CA PRO A 607 19.50 23.09 -40.88
C PRO A 607 20.71 22.69 -41.75
N ARG A 608 21.35 21.56 -41.46
CA ARG A 608 22.49 21.04 -42.25
C ARG A 608 22.08 20.53 -43.62
N LEU A 609 20.80 20.27 -43.87
CA LEU A 609 20.27 19.95 -45.19
C LEU A 609 20.20 21.19 -46.10
N ARG A 610 20.28 22.41 -45.55
CA ARG A 610 20.31 23.69 -46.30
C ARG A 610 19.15 23.84 -47.30
N GLY A 611 17.95 23.38 -46.93
CA GLY A 611 16.78 23.41 -47.80
C GLY A 611 16.78 22.37 -48.92
N VAL A 612 17.78 21.48 -49.00
CA VAL A 612 17.86 20.44 -50.03
C VAL A 612 17.19 19.17 -49.52
N TYR A 613 15.86 19.13 -49.64
CA TYR A 613 15.01 17.98 -49.33
C TYR A 613 13.71 18.05 -50.14
N ASP A 614 13.00 16.93 -50.23
CA ASP A 614 11.65 16.91 -50.80
C ASP A 614 10.67 17.41 -49.74
N GLU A 615 10.05 18.57 -49.99
CA GLU A 615 9.14 19.22 -49.02
C GLU A 615 7.91 18.38 -48.72
N VAL A 616 7.38 17.64 -49.70
CA VAL A 616 6.21 16.78 -49.53
C VAL A 616 6.55 15.61 -48.62
N GLN A 617 7.69 14.96 -48.87
CA GLN A 617 8.18 13.88 -48.03
C GLN A 617 8.52 14.37 -46.61
N MET A 618 9.20 15.51 -46.48
CA MET A 618 9.56 16.10 -45.18
C MET A 618 8.32 16.42 -44.34
N ALA A 619 7.35 17.15 -44.91
CA ALA A 619 6.10 17.45 -44.25
C ALA A 619 5.32 16.19 -43.88
N CYS A 620 5.30 15.18 -44.77
CA CYS A 620 4.65 13.90 -44.51
C CYS A 620 5.29 13.16 -43.33
N VAL A 621 6.62 13.08 -43.27
CA VAL A 621 7.36 12.44 -42.17
C VAL A 621 7.10 13.14 -40.85
N LEU A 622 7.18 14.47 -40.81
CA LEU A 622 6.99 15.24 -39.57
C LEU A 622 5.54 15.15 -39.05
N ARG A 623 4.53 15.19 -39.93
CA ARG A 623 3.13 14.97 -39.55
C ARG A 623 2.91 13.55 -39.03
N LEU A 624 3.44 12.55 -39.73
CA LEU A 624 3.36 11.16 -39.28
C LEU A 624 4.04 10.98 -37.92
N ALA A 625 5.18 11.62 -37.69
CA ALA A 625 5.89 11.58 -36.41
C ALA A 625 5.03 12.14 -35.26
N LEU A 626 4.32 13.25 -35.47
CA LEU A 626 3.37 13.80 -34.49
C LEU A 626 2.20 12.83 -34.21
N VAL A 627 1.64 12.21 -35.26
CA VAL A 627 0.56 11.21 -35.13
C VAL A 627 1.04 9.95 -34.38
N CYS A 628 2.27 9.48 -34.65
CA CYS A 628 2.91 8.40 -33.90
C CYS A 628 3.18 8.78 -32.43
N CYS A 629 3.54 10.04 -32.17
CA CYS A 629 3.78 10.59 -30.84
C CYS A 629 2.52 11.09 -30.13
N HIS A 630 1.32 10.74 -30.62
CA HIS A 630 0.08 11.15 -29.97
C HIS A 630 0.07 10.65 -28.51
N PRO A 631 -0.26 11.49 -27.51
CA PRO A 631 -0.16 11.10 -26.10
C PRO A 631 -1.01 9.87 -25.76
N ASN A 632 -2.22 9.79 -26.29
CA ASN A 632 -3.11 8.63 -26.09
C ASN A 632 -2.73 7.46 -27.03
N PRO A 633 -2.46 6.24 -26.53
CA PRO A 633 -2.00 5.13 -27.37
C PRO A 633 -2.96 4.67 -28.47
N PRO A 634 -4.30 4.55 -28.24
CA PRO A 634 -5.22 4.00 -29.24
C PRO A 634 -5.39 4.84 -30.52
N THR A 635 -4.97 6.10 -30.49
CA THR A 635 -5.04 7.00 -31.66
C THR A 635 -3.77 6.94 -32.51
N ARG A 636 -2.71 6.28 -32.02
CA ARG A 636 -1.48 6.09 -32.78
C ARG A 636 -1.72 5.08 -33.91
N PRO A 637 -1.09 5.27 -35.08
CA PRO A 637 -1.23 4.34 -36.19
C PRO A 637 -0.49 3.04 -35.89
N SER A 638 -0.86 1.95 -36.56
CA SER A 638 0.00 0.76 -36.58
C SER A 638 1.25 1.02 -37.42
N MET A 639 2.33 0.29 -37.17
CA MET A 639 3.54 0.41 -38.00
C MET A 639 3.31 0.05 -39.47
N ARG A 640 2.33 -0.81 -39.76
CA ARG A 640 1.85 -1.08 -41.13
C ARG A 640 1.30 0.18 -41.80
N MET A 641 0.43 0.90 -41.09
CA MET A 641 -0.16 2.14 -41.59
C MET A 641 0.91 3.23 -41.74
N ALA A 642 1.80 3.37 -40.76
CA ALA A 642 2.93 4.30 -40.85
C ALA A 642 3.81 4.03 -42.09
N LEU A 643 4.12 2.76 -42.37
CA LEU A 643 4.87 2.37 -43.57
C LEU A 643 4.11 2.67 -44.87
N GLN A 644 2.79 2.43 -44.91
CA GLN A 644 1.96 2.77 -46.07
C GLN A 644 1.95 4.28 -46.34
N VAL A 645 1.85 5.11 -45.30
CA VAL A 645 1.94 6.58 -45.44
C VAL A 645 3.31 6.99 -45.98
N LEU A 646 4.39 6.44 -45.44
CA LEU A 646 5.75 6.74 -45.90
C LEU A 646 6.01 6.28 -47.33
N THR A 647 5.39 5.20 -47.79
CA THR A 647 5.61 4.68 -49.15
C THR A 647 4.60 5.20 -50.17
N GLY A 648 3.72 6.14 -49.78
CA GLY A 648 2.68 6.72 -50.64
C GLY A 648 1.46 5.83 -50.87
N GLY A 649 1.35 4.71 -50.15
CA GLY A 649 0.20 3.80 -50.20
C GLY A 649 -1.01 4.25 -49.37
N ALA A 650 -0.86 5.27 -48.52
CA ALA A 650 -1.93 5.89 -47.74
C ALA A 650 -1.68 7.39 -47.55
N LEU A 651 -2.75 8.16 -47.31
CA LEU A 651 -2.61 9.59 -47.00
C LEU A 651 -2.26 9.79 -45.52
N PRO A 652 -1.36 10.73 -45.19
CA PRO A 652 -1.04 11.04 -43.79
C PRO A 652 -2.26 11.65 -43.09
N GLN A 653 -2.55 11.20 -41.87
CA GLN A 653 -3.51 11.87 -41.00
C GLN A 653 -2.95 13.23 -40.57
N ASN A 654 -3.82 14.25 -40.48
CA ASN A 654 -3.41 15.55 -39.97
C ASN A 654 -3.45 15.54 -38.43
N PRO A 655 -2.32 15.84 -37.75
CA PRO A 655 -2.32 16.05 -36.30
C PRO A 655 -3.22 17.22 -35.90
N ALA A 656 -3.70 17.21 -34.65
CA ALA A 656 -4.31 18.38 -34.05
C ALA A 656 -3.31 19.56 -33.98
N PRO A 657 -3.73 20.82 -34.20
CA PRO A 657 -2.83 21.97 -34.23
C PRO A 657 -2.13 22.19 -32.87
N GLU A 658 -2.80 21.85 -31.77
CA GLU A 658 -2.23 21.86 -30.42
C GLU A 658 -2.07 20.44 -29.87
N LYS A 659 -1.09 20.24 -28.98
CA LYS A 659 -0.80 18.94 -28.40
C LYS A 659 -1.95 18.46 -27.51
N PRO A 660 -2.60 17.33 -27.82
CA PRO A 660 -3.67 16.80 -26.98
C PRO A 660 -3.17 16.44 -25.58
N ALA A 661 -4.04 16.51 -24.58
CA ALA A 661 -3.71 16.04 -23.23
C ALA A 661 -3.59 14.50 -23.20
N PHE A 662 -2.65 14.00 -22.39
CA PHE A 662 -2.58 12.58 -22.04
C PHE A 662 -3.74 12.23 -21.10
N MET A 663 -4.55 11.23 -21.46
CA MET A 663 -5.68 10.75 -20.67
C MET A 663 -5.53 9.25 -20.38
N TRP A 664 -5.55 8.87 -19.10
CA TRP A 664 -5.44 7.47 -18.67
C TRP A 664 -6.33 7.14 -17.46
N PRO A 665 -7.07 6.01 -17.45
CA PRO A 665 -7.33 5.14 -18.60
C PRO A 665 -8.12 5.91 -19.67
N VAL A 666 -7.96 5.54 -20.95
CA VAL A 666 -8.80 6.09 -22.02
C VAL A 666 -10.24 5.75 -21.65
N ALA A 667 -11.01 6.74 -21.20
CA ALA A 667 -12.43 6.54 -20.93
C ALA A 667 -13.03 5.94 -22.21
N ARG A 668 -13.71 4.79 -22.10
CA ARG A 668 -14.49 4.22 -23.21
C ARG A 668 -15.69 5.13 -23.49
N LEU A 669 -15.45 6.34 -23.97
CA LEU A 669 -16.45 7.22 -24.55
C LEU A 669 -16.58 6.91 -26.03
N THR A 670 -16.85 5.64 -26.35
CA THR A 670 -17.27 5.18 -27.69
C THR A 670 -18.02 3.86 -27.50
N ARG A 671 -19.25 3.95 -26.97
CA ARG A 671 -20.37 3.02 -27.26
C ARG A 671 -21.70 3.36 -26.57
N GLU A 672 -21.75 4.29 -25.61
CA GLU A 672 -23.02 4.60 -24.89
C GLU A 672 -23.69 5.94 -25.28
N VAL A 673 -23.10 6.76 -26.15
CA VAL A 673 -23.73 8.05 -26.54
C VAL A 673 -24.76 7.88 -27.68
N ASP A 674 -24.76 6.75 -28.40
CA ASP A 674 -25.77 6.47 -29.45
C ASP A 674 -27.08 5.84 -28.91
N GLN A 675 -27.24 5.67 -27.59
CA GLN A 675 -28.46 5.08 -26.99
C GLN A 675 -29.28 6.04 -26.11
N LEU A 676 -28.95 7.33 -26.05
CA LEU A 676 -29.69 8.31 -25.23
C LEU A 676 -30.13 9.56 -26.01
N LEU A 677 -30.50 9.41 -27.28
CA LEU A 677 -31.35 10.41 -27.97
C LEU A 677 -32.77 9.84 -28.11
N PRO A 678 -33.79 10.46 -27.47
CA PRO A 678 -35.18 10.06 -27.66
C PRO A 678 -35.60 10.29 -29.11
N SER A 679 -36.20 9.27 -29.71
CA SER A 679 -36.72 9.21 -31.09
C SER A 679 -37.99 10.04 -31.34
N HIS A 680 -38.09 11.24 -30.75
CA HIS A 680 -39.22 12.15 -30.95
C HIS A 680 -38.72 13.55 -31.30
N LEU A 681 -38.27 13.74 -32.55
CA LEU A 681 -38.28 15.06 -33.22
C LEU A 681 -38.04 14.99 -34.75
N MET A 682 -38.19 13.82 -35.37
CA MET A 682 -38.17 13.69 -36.84
C MET A 682 -39.56 13.24 -37.33
N SER A 683 -40.55 14.12 -37.24
CA SER A 683 -41.78 14.06 -38.06
C SER A 683 -42.65 15.29 -37.82
N ALA A 684 -42.36 16.37 -38.52
CA ALA A 684 -43.37 17.31 -38.98
C ALA A 684 -42.81 17.97 -40.26
N GLY A 685 -43.21 17.41 -41.40
CA GLY A 685 -42.90 17.98 -42.70
C GLY A 685 -43.69 19.27 -42.95
N GLY A 686 -43.29 19.99 -43.99
CA GLY A 686 -44.12 21.04 -44.58
C GLY A 686 -43.33 22.03 -45.42
N GLN A 687 -43.43 21.88 -46.73
CA GLN A 687 -42.98 22.84 -47.74
C GLN A 687 -43.52 24.25 -47.48
N MET A 688 -42.73 25.30 -47.76
CA MET A 688 -43.17 26.41 -48.61
C MET A 688 -42.02 27.35 -49.03
N SER A 689 -41.94 27.51 -50.36
CA SER A 689 -41.61 28.70 -51.16
C SER A 689 -40.33 29.54 -50.92
N GLN A 690 -39.60 29.65 -52.02
CA GLN A 690 -38.76 30.77 -52.44
C GLN A 690 -39.35 32.16 -52.11
N SER A 691 -38.50 33.09 -51.68
CA SER A 691 -38.50 34.45 -52.22
C SER A 691 -37.18 35.18 -51.93
N SER A 692 -36.72 35.87 -52.96
CA SER A 692 -35.51 36.66 -53.12
C SER A 692 -35.46 37.98 -52.34
N PHE A 693 -34.25 38.53 -52.22
CA PHE A 693 -33.85 39.95 -52.31
C PHE A 693 -34.89 41.06 -52.09
N GLY A 694 -34.50 42.06 -51.30
CA GLY A 694 -35.03 43.42 -51.37
C GLY A 694 -34.77 44.22 -50.10
N GLY A 695 -34.06 45.34 -50.23
CA GLY A 695 -33.57 46.12 -49.09
C GLY A 695 -34.54 47.14 -48.50
N ARG A 696 -34.16 47.65 -47.34
CA ARG A 696 -34.05 49.08 -47.04
C ARG A 696 -33.17 49.27 -45.82
#